data_AF-A0AAN7P5I3-F1
#
_entry.id   AF-A0AAN7P5I3-F1
#
_cell.length_a   1.000
_cell.length_b   1.000
_cell.length_c   1.000
_cell.angle_alpha   90.00
_cell.angle_beta   90.00
_cell.angle_gamma   90.00
#
_symmetry.space_group_name_H-M   'P 1'
#
loop_
_entity.id
_entity.type
_entity.pdbx_description
1 polymer ?
#
loop_
_entity_poly.entity_id
_entity_poly.type
_entity_poly.pdbx_seq_one_letter_code
_entity_poly.pdbx_strand_id
1 'polypeptide(L)'
;MHMPMYSHYKVHHTLYKELIGRGHNVTLITPFKETTPNQNFTSILINYNADMIDEYKNKFSDSLKRNVLVKNTILEEFLLYLTEQFLNNTEVQSLLQSDEKFDVIIMQQNENEAMKGFCRHFNVPCISIIPFASSRWSNPYMSNPGPPSFVPELLSNFHSDMNFYERLCNSILYFVLNAHTHIYAYPKQNALLKKYFPNAPSLYDIMYNTSLMLINSHYSIHTAVPYNPNMIEVGGMHIATPKPLSKDLQNILDNASNGAIYFSLGTNVKLSFLPNDVQAGILSTFSKLKQTVLCKWDEELTNISSNIKMKKWFPQNDILAHSNIKLFISHGGQLSTTEAVYHGVPVLGIPIFLDQHINIANSVNSGYALSVFLEDFTPEKFENAVNELINNSKYYDNVKKRSQIYHDQTMKPLDRAVFWIEHVIRHGGAAHLKTAAANLTWYQYFLLDVIAALIITAILIIYKSANILGLMYASTYSHYKVHHTLYKELSRRGHNVTLITGFKETNPIKNIRTILLEFDEPEIDAFKKMLSDSIKQNVFAQNRVHEDLSLIHMERLFNHPEVLDLVKSNEKFDVVIMLENQNHAMKGFCHHFGAPCISVTPFAASRWSNPYMSNSGPPSFVPELFSHFHSNMNFYERFYNSLLYFVLRLHSHIYAYSKQEALFKKMFPNGTSLYDVMYNTSLMLINSHYSIHSAVPYNPNMIEVGGLHVEPPKALPKDLQLLLDNAKQGAIFFCLGTNIKPEFFPNKVKTAILNTFAKLNQTVLCKWDEKITNISSNIKMKKWFPQSDVLAHPNVKLFISHGGQLSTTEAVYHGVPVLGIPMFLDQYINIASIVNSGYALTVSLEDFTQEKFETAVNEMLKNSKYRNNVKKRSQVYHDQPMKPLERAMFWIEHVIRHGGAPHLRTAAANLTWYQYFLLDVIGLFILIVICAVLSIAILFKMLWTKCLSHQDFVKKNK
;
A
#
# COMPACT_ATOMS: atom_id res chain seq x y z
N MET A 1 -24.69 -0.92 45.64
CA MET A 1 -23.58 -1.86 45.40
C MET A 1 -24.18 -3.21 45.05
N HIS A 2 -23.94 -3.76 43.86
CA HIS A 2 -24.63 -4.99 43.40
C HIS A 2 -23.73 -6.24 43.39
N MET A 3 -22.42 -6.11 43.51
CA MET A 3 -21.53 -7.27 43.45
C MET A 3 -21.54 -8.06 44.78
N PRO A 4 -21.83 -9.37 44.80
CA PRO A 4 -21.77 -10.18 46.01
C PRO A 4 -20.34 -10.62 46.35
N MET A 5 -19.39 -9.68 46.31
CA MET A 5 -17.96 -9.92 46.58
C MET A 5 -17.46 -9.00 47.70
N TYR A 6 -16.83 -9.59 48.71
CA TYR A 6 -16.42 -8.84 49.91
C TYR A 6 -15.37 -7.75 49.61
N SER A 7 -14.48 -7.99 48.64
CA SER A 7 -13.50 -7.00 48.18
C SER A 7 -14.17 -5.73 47.66
N HIS A 8 -15.23 -5.87 46.85
CA HIS A 8 -16.01 -4.74 46.37
C HIS A 8 -16.72 -4.04 47.53
N TYR A 9 -17.29 -4.82 48.45
CA TYR A 9 -18.02 -4.28 49.59
C TYR A 9 -17.12 -3.41 50.47
N LYS A 10 -15.89 -3.84 50.77
CA LYS A 10 -14.93 -3.09 51.59
C LYS A 10 -14.67 -1.66 51.08
N VAL A 11 -14.62 -1.47 49.77
CA VAL A 11 -14.40 -0.18 49.11
C VAL A 11 -15.58 0.77 49.38
N HIS A 12 -16.80 0.28 49.14
CA HIS A 12 -18.02 1.06 49.40
C HIS A 12 -18.29 1.25 50.90
N HIS A 13 -17.94 0.24 51.72
CA HIS A 13 -18.13 0.22 53.16
C HIS A 13 -17.47 1.37 53.87
N THR A 14 -16.20 1.59 53.53
CA THR A 14 -15.40 2.65 54.13
C THR A 14 -15.94 4.02 53.74
N LEU A 15 -16.32 4.18 52.47
CA LEU A 15 -16.86 5.43 51.95
C LEU A 15 -18.19 5.82 52.60
N TYR A 16 -19.17 4.91 52.64
CA TYR A 16 -20.49 5.27 53.13
C TYR A 16 -20.45 5.56 54.65
N LYS A 17 -19.60 4.86 55.42
CA LYS A 17 -19.41 5.13 56.85
C LYS A 17 -18.84 6.52 57.09
N GLU A 18 -17.89 6.94 56.25
CA GLU A 18 -17.34 8.30 56.32
C GLU A 18 -18.40 9.35 55.98
N LEU A 19 -19.24 9.11 54.97
CA LEU A 19 -20.36 10.00 54.63
C LEU A 19 -21.34 10.14 55.81
N ILE A 20 -21.72 9.03 56.45
CA ILE A 20 -22.58 9.05 57.65
C ILE A 20 -21.89 9.82 58.79
N GLY A 21 -20.60 9.58 59.02
CA GLY A 21 -19.81 10.29 60.04
C GLY A 21 -19.73 11.80 59.81
N ARG A 22 -19.91 12.25 58.57
CA ARG A 22 -19.98 13.66 58.16
C ARG A 22 -21.41 14.22 58.11
N GLY A 23 -22.39 13.45 58.56
CA GLY A 23 -23.79 13.89 58.71
C GLY A 23 -24.68 13.63 57.50
N HIS A 24 -24.23 12.90 56.48
CA HIS A 24 -25.06 12.54 55.33
C HIS A 24 -26.04 11.41 55.68
N ASN A 25 -27.26 11.46 55.14
CA ASN A 25 -28.22 10.35 55.17
C ASN A 25 -27.92 9.39 54.04
N VAL A 26 -27.75 8.10 54.34
CA VAL A 26 -27.31 7.10 53.36
C VAL A 26 -28.30 5.94 53.27
N THR A 27 -28.86 5.73 52.08
CA THR A 27 -29.57 4.49 51.71
C THR A 27 -28.63 3.58 50.92
N LEU A 28 -28.21 2.47 51.54
CA LEU A 28 -27.31 1.50 50.93
C LEU A 28 -28.06 0.25 50.48
N ILE A 29 -28.04 0.01 49.17
CA ILE A 29 -28.48 -1.26 48.58
C ILE A 29 -27.25 -2.17 48.44
N THR A 30 -27.24 -3.33 49.09
CA THR A 30 -26.06 -4.19 49.23
C THR A 30 -26.45 -5.67 49.42
N PRO A 31 -25.66 -6.65 48.93
CA PRO A 31 -25.83 -8.06 49.27
C PRO A 31 -25.24 -8.45 50.64
N PHE A 32 -24.59 -7.52 51.34
CA PHE A 32 -23.99 -7.77 52.65
C PHE A 32 -24.84 -7.16 53.76
N LYS A 33 -25.22 -8.00 54.72
CA LYS A 33 -26.04 -7.58 55.87
C LYS A 33 -25.25 -6.65 56.78
N GLU A 34 -25.80 -5.46 57.02
CA GLU A 34 -25.31 -4.51 58.03
C GLU A 34 -26.04 -4.72 59.36
N THR A 35 -25.29 -4.69 60.46
CA THR A 35 -25.82 -5.00 61.79
C THR A 35 -25.68 -3.86 62.80
N THR A 36 -25.12 -2.71 62.40
CA THR A 36 -24.91 -1.57 63.31
C THR A 36 -26.07 -0.57 63.16
N PRO A 37 -26.90 -0.34 64.20
CA PRO A 37 -27.96 0.66 64.15
C PRO A 37 -27.38 2.07 64.02
N ASN A 38 -27.87 2.85 63.06
CA ASN A 38 -27.55 4.27 62.91
C ASN A 38 -28.79 5.01 62.37
N GLN A 39 -29.15 6.16 62.95
CA GLN A 39 -30.34 6.92 62.58
C GLN A 39 -30.27 7.51 61.16
N ASN A 40 -29.07 7.74 60.63
CA ASN A 40 -28.84 8.31 59.29
C ASN A 40 -28.57 7.22 58.23
N PHE A 41 -28.93 5.96 58.51
CA PHE A 41 -28.60 4.82 57.65
C PHE A 41 -29.79 3.90 57.39
N THR A 42 -30.10 3.72 56.12
CA THR A 42 -31.09 2.73 55.64
C THR A 42 -30.35 1.68 54.81
N SER A 43 -30.63 0.39 55.04
CA SER A 43 -30.04 -0.70 54.27
C SER A 43 -31.10 -1.56 53.58
N ILE A 44 -30.92 -1.78 52.28
CA ILE A 44 -31.71 -2.72 51.48
C ILE A 44 -30.82 -3.91 51.13
N LEU A 45 -31.19 -5.08 51.63
CA LEU A 45 -30.43 -6.32 51.44
C LEU A 45 -30.85 -7.02 50.14
N ILE A 46 -29.88 -7.33 49.28
CA ILE A 46 -30.10 -8.13 48.07
C ILE A 46 -29.69 -9.57 48.31
N ASN A 47 -30.66 -10.50 48.24
CA ASN A 47 -30.40 -11.93 48.38
C ASN A 47 -30.24 -12.58 47.00
N TYR A 48 -28.99 -12.78 46.58
CA TYR A 48 -28.68 -13.55 45.37
C TYR A 48 -28.84 -15.05 45.59
N ASN A 49 -29.25 -15.78 44.55
CA ASN A 49 -29.32 -17.24 44.61
C ASN A 49 -27.90 -17.84 44.67
N ALA A 50 -27.55 -18.43 45.80
CA ALA A 50 -26.22 -18.98 46.06
C ALA A 50 -25.80 -20.07 45.04
N ASP A 51 -26.73 -20.94 44.65
CA ASP A 51 -26.47 -22.02 43.68
C ASP A 51 -26.12 -21.44 42.30
N MET A 52 -26.84 -20.40 41.87
CA MET A 52 -26.53 -19.69 40.62
C MET A 52 -25.18 -18.99 40.67
N ILE A 53 -24.86 -18.33 41.81
CA ILE A 53 -23.55 -17.71 42.00
C ILE A 53 -22.43 -18.77 41.89
N ASP A 54 -22.61 -19.94 42.51
CA ASP A 54 -21.64 -21.02 42.44
C ASP A 54 -21.58 -21.67 41.05
N GLU A 55 -22.69 -21.77 40.32
CA GLU A 55 -22.70 -22.19 38.91
C GLU A 55 -21.85 -21.27 38.03
N TYR A 56 -22.02 -19.95 38.16
CA TYR A 56 -21.21 -18.99 37.40
C TYR A 56 -19.74 -19.03 37.79
N LYS A 57 -19.40 -19.23 39.07
CA LYS A 57 -18.02 -19.46 39.50
C LYS A 57 -17.42 -20.71 38.85
N ASN A 58 -18.19 -21.79 38.79
CA ASN A 58 -17.76 -23.04 38.12
C ASN A 58 -17.56 -22.82 36.62
N LYS A 59 -18.51 -22.18 35.92
CA LYS A 59 -18.36 -21.82 34.50
C LYS A 59 -17.13 -20.95 34.26
N PHE A 60 -16.87 -19.99 35.15
CA PHE A 60 -15.72 -19.13 35.05
C PHE A 60 -14.40 -19.89 35.26
N SER A 61 -14.36 -20.80 36.24
CA SER A 61 -13.24 -21.72 36.44
C SER A 61 -12.98 -22.60 35.22
N ASP A 62 -14.03 -23.22 34.65
CA ASP A 62 -13.93 -24.04 33.45
C ASP A 62 -13.49 -23.23 32.21
N SER A 63 -13.81 -21.93 32.19
CA SER A 63 -13.42 -21.03 31.12
C SER A 63 -11.94 -20.67 31.11
N LEU A 64 -11.20 -20.91 32.20
CA LEU A 64 -9.77 -20.56 32.31
C LEU A 64 -8.93 -21.15 31.16
N LYS A 65 -9.31 -22.31 30.64
CA LYS A 65 -8.64 -22.99 29.51
C LYS A 65 -9.20 -22.62 28.12
N ARG A 66 -10.23 -21.77 28.06
CA ARG A 66 -10.87 -21.35 26.81
C ARG A 66 -10.29 -20.04 26.27
N ASN A 67 -10.67 -19.67 25.05
CA ASN A 67 -10.26 -18.39 24.47
C ASN A 67 -10.90 -17.20 25.21
N VAL A 68 -10.27 -16.03 25.06
CA VAL A 68 -10.65 -14.78 25.73
C VAL A 68 -12.09 -14.34 25.47
N LEU A 69 -12.64 -14.62 24.30
CA LEU A 69 -14.01 -14.21 23.95
C LEU A 69 -15.02 -14.98 24.78
N VAL A 70 -14.85 -16.31 24.89
CA VAL A 70 -15.72 -17.14 25.74
C VAL A 70 -15.63 -16.73 27.21
N LYS A 71 -14.42 -16.42 27.70
CA LYS A 71 -14.23 -15.89 29.06
C LYS A 71 -15.02 -14.59 29.27
N ASN A 72 -14.91 -13.66 28.31
CA ASN A 72 -15.62 -12.38 28.34
C ASN A 72 -17.15 -12.57 28.28
N THR A 73 -17.66 -13.46 27.43
CA THR A 73 -19.11 -13.75 27.35
C THR A 73 -19.67 -14.30 28.66
N ILE A 74 -18.99 -15.27 29.29
CA ILE A 74 -19.43 -15.85 30.58
C ILE A 74 -19.46 -14.77 31.68
N LEU A 75 -18.46 -13.87 31.68
CA LEU A 75 -18.38 -12.75 32.60
C LEU A 75 -19.51 -11.74 32.37
N GLU A 76 -19.75 -11.34 31.13
CA GLU A 76 -20.86 -10.45 30.76
C GLU A 76 -22.22 -11.05 31.13
N GLU A 77 -22.42 -12.35 30.94
CA GLU A 77 -23.64 -13.06 31.36
C GLU A 77 -23.83 -13.05 32.87
N PHE A 78 -22.76 -13.26 33.64
CA PHE A 78 -22.81 -13.17 35.10
C PHE A 78 -23.18 -11.76 35.56
N LEU A 79 -22.59 -10.72 34.97
CA LEU A 79 -22.87 -9.32 35.29
C LEU A 79 -24.30 -8.91 34.91
N LEU A 80 -24.80 -9.39 33.78
CA LEU A 80 -26.21 -9.24 33.38
C LEU A 80 -27.15 -9.91 34.37
N TYR A 81 -26.86 -11.14 34.78
CA TYR A 81 -27.64 -11.86 35.80
C TYR A 81 -27.70 -11.07 37.10
N LEU A 82 -26.56 -10.62 37.62
CA LEU A 82 -26.52 -9.82 38.86
C LEU A 82 -27.29 -8.51 38.73
N THR A 83 -27.20 -7.85 37.58
CA THR A 83 -27.94 -6.62 37.29
C THR A 83 -29.45 -6.86 37.31
N GLU A 84 -29.92 -7.92 36.64
CA GLU A 84 -31.34 -8.26 36.63
C GLU A 84 -31.84 -8.63 38.03
N GLN A 85 -31.12 -9.48 38.77
CA GLN A 85 -31.52 -9.85 40.13
C GLN A 85 -31.55 -8.66 41.08
N PHE A 86 -30.61 -7.72 40.94
CA PHE A 86 -30.61 -6.47 41.69
C PHE A 86 -31.87 -5.65 41.38
N LEU A 87 -32.19 -5.46 40.09
CA LEU A 87 -33.35 -4.67 39.68
C LEU A 87 -34.67 -5.37 40.02
N ASN A 88 -34.72 -6.70 39.99
CA ASN A 88 -35.92 -7.48 40.26
C ASN A 88 -36.25 -7.62 41.76
N ASN A 89 -35.34 -7.23 42.65
CA ASN A 89 -35.54 -7.35 44.09
C ASN A 89 -36.76 -6.52 44.56
N THR A 90 -37.59 -7.12 45.42
CA THR A 90 -38.87 -6.53 45.85
C THR A 90 -38.66 -5.20 46.58
N GLU A 91 -37.70 -5.11 47.47
CA GLU A 91 -37.40 -3.90 48.23
C GLU A 91 -36.82 -2.79 47.33
N VAL A 92 -36.04 -3.15 46.32
CA VAL A 92 -35.58 -2.22 45.28
C VAL A 92 -36.77 -1.69 44.47
N GLN A 93 -37.70 -2.54 44.07
CA GLN A 93 -38.92 -2.10 43.38
C GLN A 93 -39.79 -1.21 44.27
N SER A 94 -39.91 -1.51 45.56
CA SER A 94 -40.59 -0.64 46.53
C SER A 94 -39.91 0.72 46.65
N LEU A 95 -38.57 0.78 46.67
CA LEU A 95 -37.85 2.05 46.66
C LEU A 95 -38.15 2.86 45.39
N LEU A 96 -38.17 2.22 44.22
CA LEU A 96 -38.50 2.90 42.96
C LEU A 96 -39.95 3.43 42.92
N GLN A 97 -40.87 2.80 43.66
CA GLN A 97 -42.27 3.24 43.78
C GLN A 97 -42.50 4.24 44.92
N SER A 98 -41.49 4.51 45.74
CA SER A 98 -41.59 5.41 46.89
C SER A 98 -41.45 6.88 46.50
N ASP A 99 -41.84 7.77 47.42
CA ASP A 99 -41.66 9.23 47.29
C ASP A 99 -40.30 9.73 47.78
N GLU A 100 -39.38 8.82 48.12
CA GLU A 100 -38.03 9.13 48.59
C GLU A 100 -37.27 10.05 47.63
N LYS A 101 -36.42 10.92 48.19
CA LYS A 101 -35.60 11.88 47.45
C LYS A 101 -34.13 11.69 47.79
N PHE A 102 -33.29 11.89 46.78
CA PHE A 102 -31.84 11.76 46.90
C PHE A 102 -31.17 13.01 46.33
N ASP A 103 -29.99 13.37 46.83
CA ASP A 103 -29.18 14.45 46.24
C ASP A 103 -28.21 13.92 45.17
N VAL A 104 -27.79 12.67 45.31
CA VAL A 104 -26.83 12.01 44.42
C VAL A 104 -27.02 10.50 44.49
N ILE A 105 -26.74 9.81 43.38
CA ILE A 105 -26.67 8.34 43.36
C ILE A 105 -25.23 7.91 43.12
N ILE A 106 -24.70 7.13 44.06
CA ILE A 106 -23.36 6.56 44.00
C ILE A 106 -23.49 5.07 43.66
N MET A 107 -22.97 4.66 42.51
CA MET A 107 -23.04 3.28 42.05
C MET A 107 -21.67 2.71 41.74
N GLN A 108 -21.51 1.41 41.98
CA GLN A 108 -20.37 0.68 41.45
C GLN A 108 -20.54 0.52 39.93
N GLN A 109 -19.45 0.68 39.18
CA GLN A 109 -19.42 0.51 37.73
C GLN A 109 -18.64 -0.76 37.35
N ASN A 110 -19.33 -1.73 36.73
CA ASN A 110 -18.77 -2.99 36.22
C ASN A 110 -19.77 -3.66 35.24
N GLU A 111 -20.00 -3.03 34.08
CA GLU A 111 -20.94 -3.49 33.03
C GLU A 111 -22.38 -3.73 33.53
N ASN A 112 -22.89 -2.76 34.28
CA ASN A 112 -24.21 -2.74 34.91
C ASN A 112 -25.01 -1.50 34.48
N GLU A 113 -24.92 -1.14 33.21
CA GLU A 113 -25.37 0.16 32.69
C GLU A 113 -26.88 0.39 32.88
N ALA A 114 -27.70 -0.67 32.93
CA ALA A 114 -29.12 -0.55 33.23
C ALA A 114 -29.40 0.14 34.58
N MET A 115 -28.48 0.03 35.54
CA MET A 115 -28.59 0.69 36.85
C MET A 115 -28.49 2.22 36.76
N LYS A 116 -28.05 2.79 35.63
CA LYS A 116 -28.12 4.25 35.42
C LYS A 116 -29.57 4.76 35.33
N GLY A 117 -30.53 3.86 35.14
CA GLY A 117 -31.95 4.15 35.27
C GLY A 117 -32.31 4.80 36.62
N PHE A 118 -31.63 4.45 37.71
CA PHE A 118 -31.83 5.08 39.02
C PHE A 118 -31.62 6.60 38.99
N CYS A 119 -30.53 7.07 38.39
CA CYS A 119 -30.26 8.50 38.31
C CYS A 119 -31.31 9.23 37.48
N ARG A 120 -31.81 8.58 36.42
CA ARG A 120 -32.85 9.15 35.58
C ARG A 120 -34.21 9.20 36.28
N HIS A 121 -34.52 8.14 37.03
CA HIS A 121 -35.77 7.97 37.78
C HIS A 121 -35.89 9.00 38.90
N PHE A 122 -34.86 9.12 39.74
CA PHE A 122 -34.83 10.12 40.81
C PHE A 122 -34.40 11.51 40.34
N ASN A 123 -33.94 11.63 39.09
CA ASN A 123 -33.51 12.87 38.44
C ASN A 123 -32.37 13.59 39.19
N VAL A 124 -31.31 12.85 39.49
CA VAL A 124 -30.16 13.31 40.29
C VAL A 124 -28.82 12.98 39.61
N PRO A 125 -27.73 13.69 39.95
CA PRO A 125 -26.40 13.36 39.43
C PRO A 125 -25.96 11.92 39.74
N CYS A 126 -25.34 11.25 38.75
CA CYS A 126 -24.68 9.97 38.98
C CYS A 126 -23.20 10.16 39.34
N ILE A 127 -22.75 9.43 40.35
CA ILE A 127 -21.33 9.17 40.63
C ILE A 127 -21.07 7.68 40.47
N SER A 128 -20.04 7.33 39.73
CA SER A 128 -19.58 5.95 39.56
C SER A 128 -18.35 5.68 40.43
N ILE A 129 -18.22 4.47 40.95
CA ILE A 129 -17.02 3.98 41.64
C ILE A 129 -16.55 2.74 40.91
N ILE A 130 -15.29 2.74 40.49
CA ILE A 130 -14.61 1.55 39.98
C ILE A 130 -13.57 1.08 41.01
N PRO A 131 -13.65 -0.18 41.49
CA PRO A 131 -12.80 -0.65 42.57
C PRO A 131 -11.38 -1.03 42.12
N PHE A 132 -11.07 -0.89 40.83
CA PHE A 132 -9.78 -1.18 40.19
C PHE A 132 -9.38 -0.08 39.19
N ALA A 133 -8.20 -0.22 38.58
CA ALA A 133 -7.68 0.72 37.60
C ALA A 133 -8.62 0.91 36.41
N SER A 134 -8.52 2.07 35.76
CA SER A 134 -9.36 2.34 34.59
C SER A 134 -9.11 1.32 33.48
N SER A 135 -10.18 0.88 32.84
CA SER A 135 -10.13 -0.13 31.79
C SER A 135 -11.13 0.17 30.68
N ARG A 136 -11.28 -0.77 29.74
CA ARG A 136 -12.37 -0.76 28.75
C ARG A 136 -13.75 -0.62 29.39
N TRP A 137 -13.94 -1.04 30.64
CA TRP A 137 -15.19 -0.92 31.38
C TRP A 137 -15.44 0.46 32.02
N SER A 138 -14.48 1.38 31.99
CA SER A 138 -14.64 2.73 32.55
C SER A 138 -14.35 3.83 31.54
N ASN A 139 -13.34 3.63 30.69
CA ASN A 139 -12.80 4.68 29.83
C ASN A 139 -13.82 5.23 28.83
N PRO A 140 -14.55 4.41 28.04
CA PRO A 140 -15.52 4.92 27.09
C PRO A 140 -16.64 5.75 27.75
N TYR A 141 -17.09 5.35 28.93
CA TYR A 141 -18.20 6.00 29.66
C TYR A 141 -17.86 7.39 30.19
N MET A 142 -16.59 7.61 30.49
CA MET A 142 -16.08 8.90 30.92
C MET A 142 -15.44 9.68 29.76
N SER A 143 -15.54 9.15 28.53
CA SER A 143 -14.90 9.68 27.32
C SER A 143 -13.39 9.85 27.48
N ASN A 144 -12.79 8.94 28.25
CA ASN A 144 -11.38 8.95 28.58
C ASN A 144 -10.58 8.19 27.52
N PRO A 145 -9.47 8.76 27.01
CA PRO A 145 -8.59 8.03 26.11
C PRO A 145 -8.00 6.80 26.81
N GLY A 146 -8.17 5.63 26.21
CA GLY A 146 -7.49 4.40 26.62
C GLY A 146 -6.70 3.82 25.44
N PRO A 147 -5.55 4.41 25.07
CA PRO A 147 -4.85 4.01 23.85
C PRO A 147 -4.31 2.57 23.98
N PRO A 148 -4.73 1.63 23.12
CA PRO A 148 -4.27 0.23 23.21
C PRO A 148 -2.78 0.06 22.86
N SER A 149 -2.09 1.14 22.48
CA SER A 149 -0.65 1.16 22.25
C SER A 149 0.17 1.05 23.54
N PHE A 150 -0.38 1.41 24.70
CA PHE A 150 0.30 1.32 25.99
C PHE A 150 -0.64 1.05 27.18
N VAL A 151 -1.95 1.11 26.99
CA VAL A 151 -2.95 0.68 27.99
C VAL A 151 -3.32 -0.78 27.70
N PRO A 152 -2.88 -1.73 28.54
CA PRO A 152 -3.20 -3.15 28.32
C PRO A 152 -4.68 -3.44 28.53
N GLU A 153 -5.20 -4.44 27.83
CA GLU A 153 -6.53 -4.99 28.07
C GLU A 153 -6.54 -5.69 29.43
N LEU A 154 -7.61 -5.48 30.20
CA LEU A 154 -7.89 -6.10 31.51
C LEU A 154 -7.71 -7.62 31.53
N LEU A 155 -8.05 -8.31 30.44
CA LEU A 155 -7.96 -9.77 30.27
C LEU A 155 -6.63 -10.23 29.65
N SER A 156 -5.66 -9.31 29.48
CA SER A 156 -4.32 -9.61 28.98
C SER A 156 -3.31 -9.79 30.12
N ASN A 157 -2.15 -10.37 29.79
CA ASN A 157 -1.01 -10.51 30.70
C ASN A 157 0.07 -9.45 30.43
N PHE A 158 -0.26 -8.40 29.67
CA PHE A 158 0.70 -7.37 29.27
C PHE A 158 0.80 -6.26 30.32
N HIS A 159 1.98 -5.67 30.47
CA HIS A 159 2.20 -4.39 31.15
C HIS A 159 2.31 -3.27 30.10
N SER A 160 2.49 -2.02 30.52
CA SER A 160 2.48 -0.87 29.60
C SER A 160 3.63 -0.81 28.59
N ASP A 161 4.77 -1.43 28.90
CA ASP A 161 5.97 -1.40 28.04
C ASP A 161 5.93 -2.54 27.01
N MET A 162 4.88 -2.52 26.18
CA MET A 162 4.62 -3.56 25.17
C MET A 162 5.53 -3.43 23.95
N ASN A 163 6.08 -4.56 23.49
CA ASN A 163 6.71 -4.66 22.19
C ASN A 163 5.65 -4.60 21.05
N PHE A 164 6.08 -4.60 19.79
CA PHE A 164 5.13 -4.51 18.66
C PHE A 164 4.10 -5.65 18.63
N TYR A 165 4.52 -6.89 18.88
CA TYR A 165 3.62 -8.04 18.89
C TYR A 165 2.58 -7.92 20.00
N GLU A 166 3.02 -7.56 21.21
CA GLU A 166 2.14 -7.34 22.36
C GLU A 166 1.15 -6.20 22.09
N ARG A 167 1.61 -5.07 21.53
CA ARG A 167 0.72 -3.97 21.13
C ARG A 167 -0.30 -4.38 20.09
N LEU A 168 0.11 -5.20 19.11
CA LEU A 168 -0.79 -5.71 18.07
C LEU A 168 -1.87 -6.62 18.69
N CYS A 169 -1.46 -7.59 19.51
CA CYS A 169 -2.39 -8.47 20.22
C CYS A 169 -3.32 -7.68 21.13
N ASN A 170 -2.78 -6.73 21.90
CA ASN A 170 -3.55 -5.86 22.79
C ASN A 170 -4.58 -5.02 22.03
N SER A 171 -4.19 -4.45 20.89
CA SER A 171 -5.09 -3.68 20.04
C SER A 171 -6.21 -4.54 19.46
N ILE A 172 -5.89 -5.73 18.96
CA ILE A 172 -6.90 -6.68 18.46
C ILE A 172 -7.88 -7.04 19.58
N LEU A 173 -7.38 -7.40 20.77
CA LEU A 173 -8.21 -7.72 21.93
C LEU A 173 -9.13 -6.55 22.31
N TYR A 174 -8.58 -5.33 22.40
CA TYR A 174 -9.34 -4.14 22.73
C TYR A 174 -10.51 -3.91 21.76
N PHE A 175 -10.25 -3.96 20.44
CA PHE A 175 -11.31 -3.72 19.45
C PHE A 175 -12.34 -4.86 19.41
N VAL A 176 -11.90 -6.11 19.46
CA VAL A 176 -12.80 -7.29 19.44
C VAL A 176 -13.70 -7.31 20.66
N LEU A 177 -13.16 -7.07 21.86
CA LEU A 177 -13.94 -7.09 23.09
C LEU A 177 -14.90 -5.88 23.18
N ASN A 178 -14.48 -4.68 22.74
CA ASN A 178 -15.42 -3.55 22.63
C ASN A 178 -16.57 -3.85 21.66
N ALA A 179 -16.26 -4.37 20.47
CA ALA A 179 -17.28 -4.76 19.50
C ALA A 179 -18.23 -5.81 20.08
N HIS A 180 -17.69 -6.81 20.78
CA HIS A 180 -18.49 -7.83 21.48
C HIS A 180 -19.45 -7.19 22.49
N THR A 181 -18.95 -6.34 23.41
CA THR A 181 -19.81 -5.67 24.41
C THR A 181 -20.91 -4.82 23.76
N HIS A 182 -20.59 -4.09 22.69
CA HIS A 182 -21.57 -3.29 21.95
C HIS A 182 -22.65 -4.13 21.22
N ILE A 183 -22.29 -5.30 20.71
CA ILE A 183 -23.19 -6.17 19.94
C ILE A 183 -23.98 -7.12 20.86
N TYR A 184 -23.37 -7.59 21.95
CA TYR A 184 -23.91 -8.62 22.83
C TYR A 184 -24.47 -8.05 24.15
N ALA A 185 -23.64 -7.35 24.93
CA ALA A 185 -24.00 -6.95 26.30
C ALA A 185 -24.92 -5.72 26.33
N TYR A 186 -24.63 -4.66 25.58
CA TYR A 186 -25.41 -3.43 25.61
C TYR A 186 -26.87 -3.58 25.16
N PRO A 187 -27.21 -4.37 24.13
CA PRO A 187 -28.62 -4.61 23.80
C PRO A 187 -29.38 -5.28 24.95
N LYS A 188 -28.74 -6.21 25.67
CA LYS A 188 -29.33 -6.89 26.84
C LYS A 188 -29.46 -5.93 28.03
N GLN A 189 -28.44 -5.12 28.31
CA GLN A 189 -28.52 -4.06 29.33
C GLN A 189 -29.63 -3.05 29.00
N ASN A 190 -29.78 -2.66 27.74
CA ASN A 190 -30.86 -1.77 27.31
C ASN A 190 -32.23 -2.42 27.48
N ALA A 191 -32.36 -3.74 27.22
CA ALA A 191 -33.60 -4.46 27.50
C ALA A 191 -33.95 -4.47 28.99
N LEU A 192 -32.97 -4.70 29.88
CA LEU A 192 -33.16 -4.60 31.33
C LEU A 192 -33.54 -3.18 31.76
N LEU A 193 -32.89 -2.15 31.21
CA LEU A 193 -33.24 -0.75 31.46
C LEU A 193 -34.71 -0.50 31.11
N LYS A 194 -35.16 -0.91 29.93
CA LYS A 194 -36.55 -0.71 29.47
C LYS A 194 -37.56 -1.53 30.29
N LYS A 195 -37.17 -2.72 30.77
CA LYS A 195 -38.01 -3.57 31.61
C LYS A 195 -38.28 -2.93 32.98
N TYR A 196 -37.27 -2.39 33.65
CA TYR A 196 -37.38 -1.88 35.01
C TYR A 196 -37.55 -0.35 35.12
N PHE A 197 -37.22 0.38 34.06
CA PHE A 197 -37.41 1.83 33.94
C PHE A 197 -38.08 2.15 32.58
N PRO A 198 -39.38 1.86 32.43
CA PRO A 198 -40.06 1.94 31.12
C PRO A 198 -40.02 3.35 30.50
N ASN A 199 -39.96 4.38 31.33
CA ASN A 199 -39.90 5.79 30.91
C ASN A 199 -38.46 6.31 30.69
N ALA A 200 -37.42 5.50 30.92
CA ALA A 200 -36.05 5.92 30.67
C ALA A 200 -35.79 6.09 29.16
N PRO A 201 -34.93 7.04 28.75
CA PRO A 201 -34.38 7.09 27.39
C PRO A 201 -33.64 5.81 27.01
N SER A 202 -33.11 5.73 25.80
CA SER A 202 -32.26 4.62 25.42
C SER A 202 -31.05 4.54 26.34
N LEU A 203 -30.52 3.34 26.59
CA LEU A 203 -29.27 3.18 27.33
C LEU A 203 -28.16 4.04 26.73
N TYR A 204 -28.11 4.11 25.39
CA TYR A 204 -27.14 4.89 24.65
C TYR A 204 -27.22 6.41 24.92
N ASP A 205 -28.37 6.92 25.35
CA ASP A 205 -28.56 8.34 25.68
C ASP A 205 -28.10 8.67 27.10
N ILE A 206 -28.19 7.71 28.03
CA ILE A 206 -27.92 7.94 29.46
C ILE A 206 -26.57 7.37 29.91
N MET A 207 -25.97 6.46 29.15
CA MET A 207 -24.74 5.76 29.56
C MET A 207 -23.52 6.68 29.70
N TYR A 208 -23.51 7.85 29.06
CA TYR A 208 -22.44 8.85 29.18
C TYR A 208 -22.78 9.97 30.18
N ASN A 209 -23.94 9.89 30.84
CA ASN A 209 -24.39 10.91 31.79
C ASN A 209 -23.91 10.65 33.23
N THR A 210 -22.63 10.36 33.41
CA THR A 210 -21.98 10.27 34.72
C THR A 210 -21.31 11.61 35.06
N SER A 211 -21.56 12.16 36.25
CA SER A 211 -20.94 13.42 36.69
C SER A 211 -19.49 13.21 37.09
N LEU A 212 -19.20 12.14 37.83
CA LEU A 212 -17.89 11.87 38.41
C LEU A 212 -17.64 10.35 38.45
N MET A 213 -16.39 9.94 38.26
CA MET A 213 -15.95 8.58 38.52
C MET A 213 -14.81 8.58 39.55
N LEU A 214 -15.00 7.84 40.63
CA LEU A 214 -13.96 7.55 41.62
C LEU A 214 -13.24 6.25 41.25
N ILE A 215 -11.93 6.31 41.08
CA ILE A 215 -11.10 5.18 40.65
C ILE A 215 -10.24 4.73 41.81
N ASN A 216 -10.49 3.54 42.34
CA ASN A 216 -9.70 2.99 43.45
C ASN A 216 -8.39 2.36 42.96
N SER A 217 -7.55 3.19 42.34
CA SER A 217 -6.22 2.87 41.82
C SER A 217 -5.23 3.96 42.22
N HIS A 218 -3.93 3.71 42.17
CA HIS A 218 -2.91 4.73 42.39
C HIS A 218 -1.76 4.58 41.39
N TYR A 219 -1.24 5.69 40.86
CA TYR A 219 -0.11 5.70 39.91
C TYR A 219 1.21 5.15 40.48
N SER A 220 1.32 4.95 41.81
CA SER A 220 2.46 4.25 42.41
C SER A 220 2.40 2.73 42.24
N ILE A 221 1.22 2.19 41.91
CA ILE A 221 0.94 0.76 41.73
C ILE A 221 0.84 0.42 40.24
N HIS A 222 0.18 1.30 39.49
CA HIS A 222 -0.13 1.15 38.08
C HIS A 222 0.66 2.12 37.21
N THR A 223 0.78 1.80 35.92
CA THR A 223 1.32 2.75 34.95
C THR A 223 0.44 3.99 34.88
N ALA A 224 1.08 5.15 34.72
CA ALA A 224 0.38 6.40 34.46
C ALA A 224 -0.46 6.29 33.17
N VAL A 225 -1.75 6.62 33.29
CA VAL A 225 -2.72 6.67 32.19
C VAL A 225 -3.41 8.03 32.21
N PRO A 226 -3.90 8.53 31.06
CA PRO A 226 -4.66 9.77 31.04
C PRO A 226 -5.99 9.60 31.79
N TYR A 227 -6.39 10.64 32.52
CA TYR A 227 -7.70 10.77 33.14
C TYR A 227 -8.33 12.10 32.76
N ASN A 228 -9.61 12.07 32.39
CA ASN A 228 -10.41 13.28 32.27
C ASN A 228 -10.61 13.92 33.66
N PRO A 229 -10.86 15.24 33.75
CA PRO A 229 -11.01 15.94 35.03
C PRO A 229 -12.11 15.38 35.95
N ASN A 230 -13.11 14.70 35.39
CA ASN A 230 -14.18 14.05 36.14
C ASN A 230 -13.85 12.60 36.59
N MET A 231 -12.61 12.14 36.40
CA MET A 231 -12.11 10.85 36.85
C MET A 231 -11.08 11.07 37.96
N ILE A 232 -11.49 10.82 39.20
CA ILE A 232 -10.70 11.12 40.40
C ILE A 232 -10.10 9.84 40.95
N GLU A 233 -8.78 9.83 41.01
CA GLU A 233 -8.02 8.75 41.61
C GLU A 233 -8.13 8.78 43.14
N VAL A 234 -8.63 7.69 43.73
CA VAL A 234 -8.87 7.51 45.18
C VAL A 234 -8.33 6.16 45.68
N GLY A 235 -7.23 5.68 45.09
CA GLY A 235 -6.60 4.41 45.43
C GLY A 235 -6.24 4.26 46.90
N GLY A 236 -6.79 3.24 47.53
CA GLY A 236 -6.57 2.92 48.93
C GLY A 236 -7.57 3.60 49.87
N MET A 237 -8.68 4.13 49.37
CA MET A 237 -9.77 4.60 50.24
C MET A 237 -10.37 3.49 51.12
N HIS A 238 -10.11 2.21 50.80
CA HIS A 238 -10.48 1.05 51.62
C HIS A 238 -9.47 0.73 52.73
N ILE A 239 -8.31 1.40 52.76
CA ILE A 239 -7.25 1.15 53.73
C ILE A 239 -7.56 1.95 54.99
N ALA A 240 -8.11 1.26 55.98
CA ALA A 240 -8.32 1.81 57.31
C ALA A 240 -6.99 1.94 58.06
N THR A 241 -6.95 2.83 59.06
CA THR A 241 -5.85 2.86 60.03
C THR A 241 -5.71 1.47 60.68
N PRO A 242 -4.51 0.87 60.68
CA PRO A 242 -4.30 -0.45 61.26
C PRO A 242 -4.76 -0.52 62.71
N LYS A 243 -5.51 -1.57 63.05
CA LYS A 243 -5.93 -1.84 64.43
C LYS A 243 -4.90 -2.72 65.14
N PRO A 244 -4.79 -2.64 66.48
CA PRO A 244 -3.97 -3.60 67.23
C PRO A 244 -4.40 -5.04 66.92
N LEU A 245 -3.42 -5.91 66.63
CA LEU A 245 -3.66 -7.33 66.40
C LEU A 245 -4.18 -7.99 67.69
N SER A 246 -4.92 -9.08 67.53
CA SER A 246 -5.27 -9.94 68.68
C SER A 246 -3.99 -10.46 69.35
N LYS A 247 -4.02 -10.64 70.68
CA LYS A 247 -2.82 -11.00 71.46
C LYS A 247 -2.11 -12.24 70.92
N ASP A 248 -2.85 -13.23 70.41
CA ASP A 248 -2.31 -14.44 69.78
C ASP A 248 -1.53 -14.11 68.49
N LEU A 249 -2.11 -13.31 67.59
CA LEU A 249 -1.47 -12.93 66.33
C LEU A 249 -0.28 -11.99 66.55
N GLN A 250 -0.40 -11.05 67.49
CA GLN A 250 0.68 -10.17 67.89
C GLN A 250 1.87 -10.98 68.40
N ASN A 251 1.64 -11.90 69.33
CA ASN A 251 2.70 -12.79 69.85
C ASN A 251 3.31 -13.67 68.76
N ILE A 252 2.52 -14.17 67.81
CA ILE A 252 3.05 -14.98 66.69
C ILE A 252 4.01 -14.14 65.84
N LEU A 253 3.64 -12.92 65.50
CA LEU A 253 4.45 -12.06 64.64
C LEU A 253 5.66 -11.46 65.37
N ASP A 254 5.53 -11.09 66.64
CA ASP A 254 6.64 -10.57 67.46
C ASP A 254 7.73 -11.63 67.66
N ASN A 255 7.34 -12.90 67.83
CA ASN A 255 8.28 -14.02 68.00
C ASN A 255 8.83 -14.58 66.67
N ALA A 256 8.40 -14.06 65.52
CA ALA A 256 8.87 -14.51 64.20
C ALA A 256 10.27 -13.92 63.88
N SER A 257 11.31 -14.39 64.58
CA SER A 257 12.67 -13.85 64.51
C SER A 257 13.32 -13.90 63.11
N ASN A 258 12.95 -14.88 62.28
CA ASN A 258 13.40 -14.97 60.88
C ASN A 258 12.49 -14.17 59.90
N GLY A 259 11.53 -13.42 60.43
CA GLY A 259 10.45 -12.78 59.68
C GLY A 259 9.25 -13.71 59.45
N ALA A 260 8.17 -13.11 58.93
CA ALA A 260 6.93 -13.79 58.62
C ALA A 260 6.46 -13.52 57.17
N ILE A 261 5.73 -14.49 56.62
CA ILE A 261 5.12 -14.44 55.29
C ILE A 261 3.63 -14.50 55.48
N TYR A 262 2.89 -13.65 54.78
CA TYR A 262 1.44 -13.76 54.70
C TYR A 262 1.07 -14.35 53.33
N PHE A 263 0.24 -15.40 53.32
CA PHE A 263 -0.26 -16.06 52.12
C PHE A 263 -1.78 -15.93 52.06
N SER A 264 -2.29 -15.33 50.97
CA SER A 264 -3.73 -15.20 50.74
C SER A 264 -4.07 -15.04 49.26
N LEU A 265 -4.85 -15.98 48.71
CA LEU A 265 -5.36 -15.91 47.33
C LEU A 265 -6.71 -15.19 47.21
N GLY A 266 -7.05 -14.36 48.20
CA GLY A 266 -8.27 -13.54 48.18
C GLY A 266 -9.50 -14.24 48.75
N THR A 267 -10.68 -13.68 48.49
CA THR A 267 -11.95 -14.10 49.10
C THR A 267 -12.77 -15.07 48.24
N ASN A 268 -12.52 -15.07 46.93
CA ASN A 268 -13.34 -15.79 45.94
C ASN A 268 -12.67 -17.06 45.39
N VAL A 269 -11.36 -17.20 45.61
CA VAL A 269 -10.59 -18.39 45.23
C VAL A 269 -10.63 -19.36 46.40
N LYS A 270 -11.25 -20.52 46.20
CA LYS A 270 -11.14 -21.62 47.16
C LYS A 270 -9.84 -22.36 46.87
N LEU A 271 -8.97 -22.53 47.86
CA LEU A 271 -7.68 -23.21 47.70
C LEU A 271 -7.84 -24.69 47.34
N SER A 272 -8.95 -25.31 47.75
CA SER A 272 -9.33 -26.65 47.34
C SER A 272 -9.63 -26.79 45.84
N PHE A 273 -9.77 -25.68 45.11
CA PHE A 273 -9.92 -25.71 43.64
C PHE A 273 -8.59 -25.72 42.89
N LEU A 274 -7.46 -25.48 43.56
CA LEU A 274 -6.15 -25.63 42.93
C LEU A 274 -5.82 -27.11 42.71
N PRO A 275 -5.07 -27.47 41.66
CA PRO A 275 -4.59 -28.83 41.47
C PRO A 275 -3.82 -29.35 42.70
N ASN A 276 -3.99 -30.63 43.02
CA ASN A 276 -3.40 -31.23 44.24
C ASN A 276 -1.87 -31.12 44.29
N ASP A 277 -1.20 -31.20 43.14
CA ASP A 277 0.24 -31.00 42.97
C ASP A 277 0.67 -29.55 43.27
N VAL A 278 -0.15 -28.56 42.87
CA VAL A 278 0.07 -27.14 43.23
C VAL A 278 -0.07 -26.94 44.73
N GLN A 279 -1.13 -27.47 45.35
CA GLN A 279 -1.35 -27.40 46.80
C GLN A 279 -0.19 -28.05 47.57
N ALA A 280 0.20 -29.26 47.18
CA ALA A 280 1.32 -29.98 47.78
C ALA A 280 2.65 -29.24 47.61
N GLY A 281 2.88 -28.65 46.43
CA GLY A 281 4.07 -27.83 46.16
C GLY A 281 4.18 -26.61 47.06
N ILE A 282 3.07 -25.88 47.26
CA ILE A 282 3.01 -24.71 48.16
C ILE A 282 3.30 -25.13 49.61
N LEU A 283 2.61 -26.16 50.12
CA LEU A 283 2.78 -26.62 51.50
C LEU A 283 4.17 -27.20 51.76
N SER A 284 4.71 -27.97 50.81
CA SER A 284 6.08 -28.49 50.86
C SER A 284 7.09 -27.35 50.97
N THR A 285 6.96 -26.32 50.12
CA THR A 285 7.81 -25.13 50.18
C THR A 285 7.71 -24.44 51.53
N PHE A 286 6.50 -24.16 52.02
CA PHE A 286 6.30 -23.49 53.31
C PHE A 286 6.89 -24.26 54.50
N SER A 287 6.86 -25.59 54.47
CA SER A 287 7.42 -26.42 55.53
C SER A 287 8.95 -26.32 55.66
N LYS A 288 9.65 -25.96 54.57
CA LYS A 288 11.11 -25.80 54.53
C LYS A 288 11.58 -24.41 54.98
N LEU A 289 10.68 -23.43 55.05
CA LEU A 289 11.03 -22.05 55.35
C LEU A 289 11.33 -21.85 56.84
N LYS A 290 12.32 -21.00 57.13
CA LYS A 290 12.62 -20.55 58.50
C LYS A 290 11.62 -19.51 59.01
N GLN A 291 10.89 -18.89 58.10
CA GLN A 291 9.89 -17.86 58.37
C GLN A 291 8.61 -18.50 58.95
N THR A 292 7.91 -17.73 59.78
CA THR A 292 6.53 -18.05 60.15
C THR A 292 5.61 -17.75 58.97
N VAL A 293 4.76 -18.69 58.57
CA VAL A 293 3.83 -18.52 57.44
C VAL A 293 2.41 -18.41 57.96
N LEU A 294 1.80 -17.22 57.85
CA LEU A 294 0.39 -17.00 58.08
C LEU A 294 -0.38 -17.35 56.80
N CYS A 295 -1.14 -18.44 56.83
CA CYS A 295 -1.72 -19.03 55.63
C CYS A 295 -3.26 -18.97 55.70
N LYS A 296 -3.89 -18.11 54.88
CA LYS A 296 -5.34 -18.12 54.73
C LYS A 296 -5.74 -19.37 53.93
N TRP A 297 -6.37 -20.35 54.57
CA TRP A 297 -6.81 -21.60 53.94
C TRP A 297 -8.27 -21.91 54.30
N ASP A 298 -9.04 -22.44 53.37
CA ASP A 298 -10.49 -22.63 53.56
C ASP A 298 -10.81 -23.84 54.47
N GLU A 299 -9.90 -24.82 54.49
CA GLU A 299 -9.98 -26.07 55.25
C GLU A 299 -8.89 -26.15 56.32
N GLU A 300 -9.17 -26.84 57.42
CA GLU A 300 -8.16 -27.16 58.43
C GLU A 300 -7.44 -28.45 58.05
N LEU A 301 -6.17 -28.33 57.65
CA LEU A 301 -5.34 -29.47 57.29
C LEU A 301 -4.66 -30.06 58.54
N THR A 302 -4.69 -31.39 58.68
CA THR A 302 -3.96 -32.12 59.72
C THR A 302 -2.51 -32.37 59.29
N ASN A 303 -1.56 -32.43 60.24
CA ASN A 303 -0.12 -32.68 59.99
C ASN A 303 0.63 -31.57 59.22
N ILE A 304 0.32 -30.30 59.48
CA ILE A 304 1.09 -29.16 58.95
C ILE A 304 2.32 -28.84 59.83
N SER A 305 3.38 -28.33 59.22
CA SER A 305 4.59 -27.91 59.95
C SER A 305 4.28 -26.78 60.94
N SER A 306 4.97 -26.76 62.09
CA SER A 306 4.70 -25.84 63.20
C SER A 306 4.91 -24.36 62.85
N ASN A 307 5.72 -24.06 61.82
CA ASN A 307 5.93 -22.70 61.30
C ASN A 307 4.74 -22.16 60.49
N ILE A 308 3.78 -23.01 60.12
CA ILE A 308 2.59 -22.63 59.35
C ILE A 308 1.42 -22.41 60.31
N LYS A 309 0.81 -21.22 60.26
CA LYS A 309 -0.38 -20.86 61.04
C LYS A 309 -1.56 -20.67 60.09
N MET A 310 -2.50 -21.60 60.10
CA MET A 310 -3.69 -21.55 59.25
C MET A 310 -4.88 -20.93 59.97
N LYS A 311 -5.62 -20.06 59.27
CA LYS A 311 -6.96 -19.60 59.65
C LYS A 311 -7.79 -19.36 58.39
N LYS A 312 -9.11 -19.48 58.51
CA LYS A 312 -10.05 -19.13 57.42
C LYS A 312 -10.03 -17.64 57.07
N TRP A 313 -9.68 -16.81 58.05
CA TRP A 313 -9.64 -15.36 57.89
C TRP A 313 -8.55 -14.71 58.75
N PHE A 314 -7.93 -13.67 58.21
CA PHE A 314 -6.91 -12.86 58.87
C PHE A 314 -7.19 -11.37 58.64
N PRO A 315 -6.85 -10.48 59.60
CA PRO A 315 -6.92 -9.04 59.42
C PRO A 315 -5.75 -8.56 58.53
N GLN A 316 -5.86 -8.78 57.20
CA GLN A 316 -4.78 -8.56 56.22
C GLN A 316 -4.07 -7.21 56.36
N ASN A 317 -4.82 -6.10 56.40
CA ASN A 317 -4.24 -4.76 56.53
C ASN A 317 -3.38 -4.59 57.80
N ASP A 318 -3.88 -5.11 58.92
CA ASP A 318 -3.20 -5.00 60.22
C ASP A 318 -1.95 -5.89 60.27
N ILE A 319 -1.99 -7.05 59.61
CA ILE A 319 -0.84 -7.94 59.46
C ILE A 319 0.23 -7.29 58.59
N LEU A 320 -0.15 -6.77 57.41
CA LEU A 320 0.81 -6.14 56.49
C LEU A 320 1.49 -4.91 57.10
N ALA A 321 0.83 -4.23 58.06
CA ALA A 321 1.43 -3.14 58.83
C ALA A 321 2.53 -3.58 59.81
N HIS A 322 2.62 -4.86 60.13
CA HIS A 322 3.58 -5.38 61.10
C HIS A 322 4.99 -5.45 60.53
N SER A 323 5.99 -4.96 61.27
CA SER A 323 7.39 -4.83 60.83
C SER A 323 8.07 -6.16 60.46
N ASN A 324 7.64 -7.26 61.07
CA ASN A 324 8.17 -8.60 60.78
C ASN A 324 7.63 -9.26 59.51
N ILE A 325 6.63 -8.69 58.82
CA ILE A 325 6.21 -9.22 57.51
C ILE A 325 7.27 -8.91 56.45
N LYS A 326 7.78 -9.97 55.81
CA LYS A 326 8.82 -9.91 54.77
C LYS A 326 8.28 -10.06 53.36
N LEU A 327 7.20 -10.82 53.20
CA LEU A 327 6.64 -11.17 51.90
C LEU A 327 5.14 -11.36 52.01
N PHE A 328 4.42 -10.83 51.02
CA PHE A 328 3.01 -11.14 50.79
C PHE A 328 2.87 -12.00 49.54
N ILE A 329 2.45 -13.25 49.71
CA ILE A 329 2.09 -14.12 48.59
C ILE A 329 0.60 -13.95 48.32
N SER A 330 0.27 -13.44 47.13
CA SER A 330 -1.08 -12.97 46.81
C SER A 330 -1.53 -13.37 45.42
N HIS A 331 -2.83 -13.55 45.23
CA HIS A 331 -3.43 -13.61 43.90
C HIS A 331 -3.31 -12.31 43.10
N GLY A 332 -2.91 -11.18 43.71
CA GLY A 332 -2.70 -9.92 43.00
C GLY A 332 -3.94 -9.08 42.74
N GLY A 333 -5.06 -9.34 43.42
CA GLY A 333 -6.25 -8.47 43.33
C GLY A 333 -5.95 -7.04 43.77
N GLN A 334 -6.60 -6.05 43.13
CA GLN A 334 -6.30 -4.62 43.30
C GLN A 334 -6.10 -4.18 44.75
N LEU A 335 -7.05 -4.52 45.64
CA LEU A 335 -7.04 -4.07 47.03
C LEU A 335 -5.82 -4.60 47.79
N SER A 336 -5.48 -5.87 47.57
CA SER A 336 -4.34 -6.55 48.19
C SER A 336 -3.03 -5.94 47.70
N THR A 337 -2.90 -5.68 46.40
CA THR A 337 -1.71 -5.02 45.82
C THR A 337 -1.55 -3.60 46.36
N THR A 338 -2.66 -2.87 46.51
CA THR A 338 -2.66 -1.52 47.11
C THR A 338 -2.21 -1.57 48.57
N GLU A 339 -2.70 -2.53 49.36
CA GLU A 339 -2.29 -2.71 50.77
C GLU A 339 -0.81 -3.12 50.89
N ALA A 340 -0.29 -3.95 49.98
CA ALA A 340 1.13 -4.30 49.94
C ALA A 340 2.02 -3.06 49.68
N VAL A 341 1.66 -2.23 48.70
CA VAL A 341 2.40 -1.00 48.42
C VAL A 341 2.25 0.01 49.56
N TYR A 342 1.06 0.15 50.15
CA TYR A 342 0.81 1.03 51.30
C TYR A 342 1.77 0.72 52.46
N HIS A 343 1.91 -0.56 52.82
CA HIS A 343 2.79 -1.00 53.92
C HIS A 343 4.24 -1.25 53.49
N GLY A 344 4.53 -1.22 52.19
CA GLY A 344 5.84 -1.49 51.65
C GLY A 344 6.29 -2.93 51.87
N VAL A 345 5.47 -3.90 51.44
CA VAL A 345 5.73 -5.34 51.52
C VAL A 345 5.84 -5.93 50.12
N PRO A 346 6.95 -6.61 49.75
CA PRO A 346 7.11 -7.27 48.45
C PRO A 346 6.03 -8.31 48.18
N VAL A 347 5.75 -8.57 46.89
CA VAL A 347 4.67 -9.47 46.47
C VAL A 347 5.18 -10.65 45.65
N LEU A 348 4.76 -11.86 46.01
CA LEU A 348 4.78 -13.00 45.09
C LEU A 348 3.37 -13.19 44.53
N GLY A 349 3.20 -12.89 43.24
CA GLY A 349 1.92 -12.98 42.55
C GLY A 349 1.62 -14.39 42.05
N ILE A 350 0.42 -14.89 42.35
CA ILE A 350 -0.18 -16.09 41.74
C ILE A 350 -1.50 -15.68 41.08
N PRO A 351 -1.47 -15.00 39.92
CA PRO A 351 -2.68 -14.50 39.28
C PRO A 351 -3.55 -15.67 38.79
N ILE A 352 -4.86 -15.52 38.95
CA ILE A 352 -5.84 -16.56 38.61
C ILE A 352 -6.81 -16.03 37.54
N PHE A 353 -7.29 -14.79 37.68
CA PHE A 353 -8.26 -14.23 36.73
C PHE A 353 -8.38 -12.70 36.74
N LEU A 354 -9.00 -12.16 35.68
CA LEU A 354 -9.32 -10.73 35.52
C LEU A 354 -8.09 -9.84 35.75
N ASP A 355 -8.26 -8.77 36.54
CA ASP A 355 -7.29 -7.73 36.85
C ASP A 355 -6.01 -8.26 37.51
N GLN A 356 -6.05 -9.45 38.10
CA GLN A 356 -4.91 -10.04 38.81
C GLN A 356 -3.66 -10.15 37.93
N HIS A 357 -3.83 -10.53 36.66
CA HIS A 357 -2.72 -10.72 35.74
C HIS A 357 -1.99 -9.39 35.47
N ILE A 358 -2.72 -8.35 35.08
CA ILE A 358 -2.15 -7.03 34.81
C ILE A 358 -1.60 -6.38 36.09
N ASN A 359 -2.24 -6.56 37.24
CA ASN A 359 -1.76 -6.03 38.51
C ASN A 359 -0.39 -6.63 38.88
N ILE A 360 -0.23 -7.95 38.74
CA ILE A 360 1.05 -8.62 39.00
C ILE A 360 2.09 -8.26 37.94
N ALA A 361 1.73 -8.19 36.66
CA ALA A 361 2.64 -7.75 35.60
C ALA A 361 3.21 -6.35 35.88
N ASN A 362 2.36 -5.41 36.30
CA ASN A 362 2.79 -4.06 36.72
C ASN A 362 3.70 -4.08 37.96
N SER A 363 3.42 -4.97 38.91
CA SER A 363 4.22 -5.16 40.12
C SER A 363 5.63 -5.70 39.81
N VAL A 364 5.71 -6.67 38.90
CA VAL A 364 6.96 -7.25 38.39
C VAL A 364 7.76 -6.21 37.62
N ASN A 365 7.12 -5.46 36.71
CA ASN A 365 7.77 -4.38 35.95
C ASN A 365 8.31 -3.29 36.89
N SER A 366 7.60 -3.01 37.98
CA SER A 366 8.02 -2.07 39.03
C SER A 366 9.12 -2.60 39.95
N GLY A 367 9.54 -3.87 39.77
CA GLY A 367 10.68 -4.47 40.43
C GLY A 367 10.47 -4.85 41.90
N TYR A 368 9.23 -4.86 42.39
CA TYR A 368 8.91 -5.23 43.78
C TYR A 368 8.19 -6.57 43.93
N ALA A 369 7.98 -7.28 42.82
CA ALA A 369 7.31 -8.56 42.79
C ALA A 369 7.95 -9.57 41.85
N LEU A 370 7.60 -10.84 42.06
CA LEU A 370 7.74 -11.92 41.09
C LEU A 370 6.36 -12.54 40.82
N SER A 371 6.23 -13.27 39.71
CA SER A 371 5.00 -13.96 39.32
C SER A 371 5.24 -15.45 39.12
N VAL A 372 4.32 -16.28 39.61
CA VAL A 372 4.23 -17.71 39.30
C VAL A 372 2.83 -17.97 38.78
N PHE A 373 2.72 -18.34 37.50
CA PHE A 373 1.43 -18.63 36.87
C PHE A 373 1.01 -20.06 37.19
N LEU A 374 -0.30 -20.30 37.25
CA LEU A 374 -0.82 -21.64 37.54
C LEU A 374 -0.53 -22.62 36.39
N GLU A 375 -0.50 -22.13 35.16
CA GLU A 375 -0.24 -22.90 33.95
C GLU A 375 1.18 -23.46 33.87
N ASP A 376 2.14 -22.82 34.56
CA ASP A 376 3.55 -23.19 34.56
C ASP A 376 4.12 -23.42 35.97
N PHE A 377 3.23 -23.69 36.92
CA PHE A 377 3.59 -23.91 38.31
C PHE A 377 4.43 -25.19 38.45
N THR A 378 5.59 -25.06 39.10
CA THR A 378 6.33 -26.20 39.65
C THR A 378 6.73 -25.87 41.10
N PRO A 379 6.83 -26.87 41.98
CA PRO A 379 7.31 -26.65 43.35
C PRO A 379 8.67 -25.94 43.39
N GLU A 380 9.57 -26.29 42.48
CA GLU A 380 10.89 -25.66 42.35
C GLU A 380 10.79 -24.18 41.97
N LYS A 381 9.98 -23.83 40.97
CA LYS A 381 9.80 -22.44 40.54
C LYS A 381 9.20 -21.58 41.65
N PHE A 382 8.22 -22.12 42.36
CA PHE A 382 7.61 -21.44 43.51
C PHE A 382 8.60 -21.25 44.66
N GLU A 383 9.34 -22.30 45.03
CA GLU A 383 10.37 -22.26 46.07
C GLU A 383 11.48 -21.25 45.73
N ASN A 384 11.97 -21.25 44.49
CA ASN A 384 12.97 -20.30 44.01
C ASN A 384 12.45 -18.85 44.06
N ALA A 385 11.21 -18.60 43.64
CA ALA A 385 10.62 -17.26 43.69
C ALA A 385 10.44 -16.74 45.12
N VAL A 386 10.00 -17.60 46.05
CA VAL A 386 9.90 -17.27 47.48
C VAL A 386 11.27 -16.94 48.05
N ASN A 387 12.28 -17.76 47.78
CA ASN A 387 13.64 -17.54 48.26
C ASN A 387 14.27 -16.27 47.69
N GLU A 388 14.06 -15.99 46.41
CA GLU A 388 14.55 -14.76 45.76
C GLU A 388 13.95 -13.51 46.43
N LEU A 389 12.64 -13.47 46.64
CA LEU A 389 11.97 -12.30 47.24
C LEU A 389 12.35 -12.06 48.71
N ILE A 390 12.67 -13.11 49.46
CA ILE A 390 13.04 -12.98 50.88
C ILE A 390 14.52 -12.61 51.05
N ASN A 391 15.39 -13.09 50.16
CA ASN A 391 16.85 -12.92 50.32
C ASN A 391 17.43 -11.76 49.49
N ASN A 392 16.75 -11.29 48.45
CA ASN A 392 17.21 -10.17 47.63
C ASN A 392 16.55 -8.85 48.07
N SER A 393 17.34 -7.93 48.65
CA SER A 393 16.81 -6.66 49.18
C SER A 393 16.18 -5.77 48.13
N LYS A 394 16.54 -5.93 46.84
CA LYS A 394 16.02 -5.13 45.73
C LYS A 394 14.49 -5.00 45.74
N TYR A 395 13.78 -6.11 45.99
CA TYR A 395 12.32 -6.11 45.99
C TYR A 395 11.75 -5.31 47.17
N TYR A 396 12.36 -5.44 48.35
CA TYR A 396 12.04 -4.65 49.53
C TYR A 396 12.32 -3.16 49.32
N ASP A 397 13.50 -2.83 48.81
CA ASP A 397 13.91 -1.45 48.54
C ASP A 397 12.98 -0.79 47.52
N ASN A 398 12.62 -1.51 46.46
CA ASN A 398 11.69 -1.04 45.45
C ASN A 398 10.28 -0.82 46.00
N VAL A 399 9.73 -1.76 46.79
CA VAL A 399 8.39 -1.56 47.37
C VAL A 399 8.38 -0.41 48.39
N LYS A 400 9.47 -0.21 49.16
CA LYS A 400 9.58 0.92 50.09
C LYS A 400 9.61 2.25 49.36
N LYS A 401 10.33 2.33 48.23
CA LYS A 401 10.28 3.50 47.34
C LYS A 401 8.86 3.74 46.82
N ARG A 402 8.13 2.70 46.41
CA ARG A 402 6.73 2.83 45.96
C ARG A 402 5.79 3.23 47.09
N SER A 403 6.00 2.73 48.30
CA SER A 403 5.27 3.12 49.51
C SER A 403 5.47 4.60 49.83
N GLN A 404 6.70 5.10 49.77
CA GLN A 404 6.99 6.53 49.94
C GLN A 404 6.25 7.38 48.90
N ILE A 405 6.29 7.00 47.62
CA ILE A 405 5.53 7.68 46.55
C ILE A 405 4.02 7.63 46.81
N TYR A 406 3.50 6.51 47.31
CA TYR A 406 2.08 6.39 47.64
C TYR A 406 1.65 7.35 48.77
N HIS A 407 2.49 7.50 49.80
CA HIS A 407 2.18 8.35 50.94
C HIS A 407 2.42 9.85 50.67
N ASP A 408 3.22 10.18 49.65
CA ASP A 408 3.49 11.56 49.22
C ASP A 408 2.32 12.15 48.39
N GLN A 409 1.19 12.39 49.06
CA GLN A 409 -0.02 12.93 48.45
C GLN A 409 -0.64 14.04 49.30
N THR A 410 -1.23 15.05 48.64
CA THR A 410 -1.77 16.26 49.28
C THR A 410 -3.03 16.03 50.11
N MET A 411 -3.75 14.94 49.86
CA MET A 411 -5.01 14.59 50.53
C MET A 411 -5.16 13.07 50.60
N LYS A 412 -5.64 12.55 51.73
CA LYS A 412 -5.92 11.12 51.89
C LYS A 412 -6.98 10.67 50.86
N PRO A 413 -6.90 9.43 50.34
CA PRO A 413 -7.82 8.96 49.30
C PRO A 413 -9.30 9.05 49.67
N LEU A 414 -9.66 8.71 50.92
CA LEU A 414 -11.05 8.76 51.41
C LEU A 414 -11.56 10.21 51.52
N ASP A 415 -10.75 11.12 52.06
CA ASP A 415 -11.10 12.55 52.14
C ASP A 415 -11.29 13.15 50.73
N ARG A 416 -10.44 12.76 49.78
CA ARG A 416 -10.55 13.16 48.37
C ARG A 416 -11.85 12.65 47.73
N ALA A 417 -12.21 11.38 47.98
CA ALA A 417 -13.46 10.80 47.50
C ALA A 417 -14.67 11.60 47.99
N VAL A 418 -14.73 11.87 49.30
CA VAL A 418 -15.83 12.61 49.91
C VAL A 418 -15.89 14.05 49.40
N PHE A 419 -14.75 14.74 49.32
CA PHE A 419 -14.68 16.11 48.80
C PHE A 419 -15.33 16.24 47.42
N TRP A 420 -15.02 15.32 46.50
CA TRP A 420 -15.56 15.35 45.15
C TRP A 420 -17.02 14.89 45.07
N ILE A 421 -17.46 13.98 45.94
CA ILE A 421 -18.89 13.66 46.09
C ILE A 421 -19.66 14.90 46.52
N GLU A 422 -19.19 15.59 47.56
CA GLU A 422 -19.81 16.82 48.03
C GLU A 422 -19.72 17.94 47.00
N HIS A 423 -18.67 17.98 46.18
CA HIS A 423 -18.57 18.90 45.03
C HIS A 423 -19.71 18.68 44.03
N VAL A 424 -19.96 17.43 43.64
CA VAL A 424 -21.08 17.09 42.75
C VAL A 424 -22.41 17.47 43.38
N ILE A 425 -22.60 17.24 44.69
CA ILE A 425 -23.81 17.63 45.41
C ILE A 425 -23.99 19.15 45.39
N ARG A 426 -22.96 19.92 45.80
CA ARG A 426 -22.99 21.40 45.87
C ARG A 426 -23.33 22.07 44.54
N HIS A 427 -22.97 21.44 43.42
CA HIS A 427 -23.13 22.02 42.09
C HIS A 427 -24.22 21.35 41.24
N GLY A 428 -25.01 20.43 41.81
CA GLY A 428 -26.06 19.72 41.08
C GLY A 428 -25.53 18.91 39.89
N GLY A 429 -24.30 18.39 40.00
CA GLY A 429 -23.57 17.71 38.92
C GLY A 429 -22.16 18.25 38.71
N ALA A 430 -21.47 17.72 37.68
CA ALA A 430 -20.12 18.16 37.32
C ALA A 430 -19.96 18.34 35.79
N ALA A 431 -20.93 19.00 35.16
CA ALA A 431 -20.91 19.26 33.72
C ALA A 431 -19.64 20.00 33.25
N HIS A 432 -19.11 20.91 34.09
CA HIS A 432 -17.88 21.68 33.83
C HIS A 432 -16.60 20.82 33.77
N LEU A 433 -16.65 19.57 34.23
CA LEU A 433 -15.51 18.63 34.17
C LEU A 433 -15.63 17.64 32.99
N LYS A 434 -16.74 17.67 32.24
CA LYS A 434 -16.94 16.80 31.08
C LYS A 434 -16.17 17.32 29.88
N THR A 435 -15.47 16.40 29.20
CA THR A 435 -14.80 16.70 27.92
C THR A 435 -15.82 16.77 26.78
N ALA A 436 -15.47 17.50 25.72
CA ALA A 436 -16.26 17.54 24.47
C ALA A 436 -16.41 16.15 23.82
N ALA A 437 -15.48 15.22 24.10
CA ALA A 437 -15.56 13.84 23.62
C ALA A 437 -16.82 13.10 24.12
N ALA A 438 -17.47 13.57 25.19
CA ALA A 438 -18.73 13.01 25.69
C ALA A 438 -19.92 13.22 24.77
N ASN A 439 -19.80 14.13 23.78
CA ASN A 439 -20.85 14.41 22.81
C ASN A 439 -20.60 13.70 21.46
N LEU A 440 -19.51 12.95 21.31
CA LEU A 440 -19.18 12.23 20.08
C LEU A 440 -19.82 10.85 20.06
N THR A 441 -20.25 10.39 18.89
CA THR A 441 -20.58 8.98 18.69
C THR A 441 -19.30 8.13 18.70
N TRP A 442 -19.42 6.82 18.93
CA TRP A 442 -18.25 5.93 19.01
C TRP A 442 -17.39 5.97 17.72
N TYR A 443 -17.99 6.10 16.53
CA TYR A 443 -17.24 6.14 15.27
C TYR A 443 -16.56 7.50 15.04
N GLN A 444 -17.13 8.60 15.54
CA GLN A 444 -16.50 9.92 15.53
C GLN A 444 -15.33 9.98 16.51
N TYR A 445 -15.47 9.38 17.69
CA TYR A 445 -14.41 9.29 18.69
C TYR A 445 -13.15 8.59 18.14
N PHE A 446 -13.32 7.56 17.29
CA PHE A 446 -12.23 6.85 16.62
C PHE A 446 -11.85 7.42 15.23
N LEU A 447 -12.44 8.55 14.80
CA LEU A 447 -12.22 9.17 13.48
C LEU A 447 -12.46 8.24 12.27
N LEU A 448 -13.35 7.25 12.42
CA LEU A 448 -13.61 6.28 11.34
C LEU A 448 -14.28 6.92 10.13
N ASP A 449 -15.07 7.96 10.35
CA ASP A 449 -15.69 8.80 9.33
C ASP A 449 -14.63 9.58 8.51
N VAL A 450 -13.63 10.17 9.17
CA VAL A 450 -12.50 10.86 8.52
C VAL A 450 -11.66 9.87 7.71
N ILE A 451 -11.33 8.72 8.29
CA ILE A 451 -10.57 7.67 7.60
C ILE A 451 -11.34 7.18 6.37
N ALA A 452 -12.65 6.94 6.49
CA ALA A 452 -13.49 6.54 5.36
C ALA A 452 -13.50 7.61 4.25
N ALA A 453 -13.63 8.89 4.61
CA ALA A 453 -13.58 9.99 3.65
C ALA A 453 -12.23 10.08 2.90
N LEU A 454 -11.12 9.88 3.60
CA LEU A 454 -9.78 9.84 3.00
C LEU A 454 -9.63 8.64 2.05
N ILE A 455 -10.11 7.45 2.44
CA ILE A 455 -10.08 6.25 1.60
C ILE A 455 -10.95 6.46 0.35
N ILE A 456 -12.16 6.97 0.49
CA ILE A 456 -13.05 7.27 -0.63
C ILE A 456 -12.40 8.29 -1.57
N THR A 457 -11.77 9.32 -1.03
CA THR A 457 -11.05 10.33 -1.83
C THR A 457 -9.87 9.70 -2.59
N ALA A 458 -9.07 8.85 -1.94
CA ALA A 458 -7.98 8.14 -2.58
C ALA A 458 -8.50 7.21 -3.70
N ILE A 459 -9.60 6.50 -3.47
CA ILE A 459 -10.27 5.69 -4.49
C ILE A 459 -10.74 6.56 -5.67
N LEU A 460 -11.42 7.68 -5.41
CA LEU A 460 -11.89 8.58 -6.46
C LEU A 460 -10.75 9.19 -7.30
N ILE A 461 -9.57 9.39 -6.70
CA ILE A 461 -8.35 9.83 -7.42
C ILE A 461 -7.78 8.69 -8.31
N ILE A 462 -7.89 7.44 -7.87
CA ILE A 462 -7.36 6.27 -8.58
C ILE A 462 -8.23 5.85 -9.78
N TYR A 463 -9.53 6.20 -9.81
CA TYR A 463 -10.50 5.69 -10.79
C TYR A 463 -11.02 6.73 -11.82
N LYS A 464 -10.21 7.71 -12.26
CA LYS A 464 -10.59 8.54 -13.43
C LYS A 464 -10.39 7.76 -14.73
N SER A 465 -11.49 7.28 -15.32
CA SER A 465 -11.52 6.74 -16.68
C SER A 465 -11.50 7.88 -17.70
N ALA A 466 -10.49 7.85 -18.58
CA ALA A 466 -10.38 8.75 -19.75
C ALA A 466 -11.03 8.14 -21.00
N ASN A 467 -11.60 8.98 -21.87
CA ASN A 467 -12.07 8.65 -23.20
C ASN A 467 -10.96 8.92 -24.22
N ILE A 468 -10.51 7.90 -24.94
CA ILE A 468 -9.32 7.92 -25.80
C ILE A 468 -9.73 7.61 -27.24
N LEU A 469 -9.30 8.44 -28.19
CA LEU A 469 -9.42 8.14 -29.63
C LEU A 469 -8.11 7.55 -30.15
N GLY A 470 -8.14 6.29 -30.56
CA GLY A 470 -7.02 5.60 -31.18
C GLY A 470 -7.13 5.61 -32.71
N LEU A 471 -6.11 6.13 -33.39
CA LEU A 471 -6.06 6.21 -34.85
C LEU A 471 -4.99 5.29 -35.41
N MET A 472 -5.42 4.15 -35.96
CA MET A 472 -4.55 3.12 -36.50
C MET A 472 -5.03 2.65 -37.89
N TYR A 473 -4.95 3.58 -38.82
CA TYR A 473 -5.46 3.45 -40.19
C TYR A 473 -4.61 2.59 -41.15
N ALA A 474 -3.41 2.13 -40.76
CA ALA A 474 -2.53 1.38 -41.64
C ALA A 474 -2.96 -0.10 -41.81
N SER A 475 -2.81 -0.63 -43.03
CA SER A 475 -3.16 -2.01 -43.42
C SER A 475 -2.13 -3.09 -43.06
N THR A 476 -1.08 -2.75 -42.29
CA THR A 476 0.02 -3.69 -42.01
C THR A 476 -0.01 -4.23 -40.58
N TYR A 477 0.11 -5.56 -40.46
CA TYR A 477 -0.03 -6.25 -39.18
C TYR A 477 1.06 -5.87 -38.16
N SER A 478 2.26 -5.51 -38.63
CA SER A 478 3.35 -5.06 -37.75
C SER A 478 3.01 -3.79 -37.00
N HIS A 479 2.37 -2.82 -37.67
CA HIS A 479 1.95 -1.56 -37.04
C HIS A 479 0.78 -1.80 -36.09
N TYR A 480 -0.14 -2.69 -36.49
CA TYR A 480 -1.24 -3.12 -35.62
C TYR A 480 -0.75 -3.68 -34.29
N LYS A 481 0.21 -4.60 -34.30
CA LYS A 481 0.69 -5.27 -33.08
C LYS A 481 1.19 -4.29 -32.00
N VAL A 482 1.88 -3.23 -32.39
CA VAL A 482 2.41 -2.19 -31.47
C VAL A 482 1.26 -1.41 -30.82
N HIS A 483 0.34 -0.89 -31.64
CA HIS A 483 -0.77 -0.07 -31.19
C HIS A 483 -1.82 -0.87 -30.41
N HIS A 484 -2.12 -2.08 -30.88
CA HIS A 484 -3.06 -2.99 -30.26
C HIS A 484 -2.69 -3.29 -28.81
N THR A 485 -1.40 -3.50 -28.55
CA THR A 485 -0.89 -3.74 -27.19
C THR A 485 -1.16 -2.54 -26.28
N LEU A 486 -0.95 -1.31 -26.78
CA LEU A 486 -1.25 -0.08 -26.02
C LEU A 486 -2.74 0.06 -25.72
N TYR A 487 -3.61 -0.06 -26.72
CA TYR A 487 -5.05 0.13 -26.54
C TYR A 487 -5.69 -0.94 -25.65
N LYS A 488 -5.23 -2.19 -25.75
CA LYS A 488 -5.65 -3.27 -24.86
C LYS A 488 -5.28 -2.98 -23.41
N GLU A 489 -4.07 -2.47 -23.18
CA GLU A 489 -3.63 -2.13 -21.83
C GLU A 489 -4.37 -0.91 -21.26
N LEU A 490 -4.63 0.11 -22.07
CA LEU A 490 -5.46 1.27 -21.68
C LEU A 490 -6.89 0.82 -21.27
N SER A 491 -7.51 -0.06 -22.04
CA SER A 491 -8.80 -0.66 -21.69
C SER A 491 -8.73 -1.46 -20.38
N ARG A 492 -7.68 -2.28 -20.18
CA ARG A 492 -7.47 -3.04 -18.93
C ARG A 492 -7.34 -2.14 -17.71
N ARG A 493 -6.78 -0.93 -17.89
CA ARG A 493 -6.66 0.12 -16.87
C ARG A 493 -7.94 0.93 -16.65
N GLY A 494 -9.02 0.60 -17.35
CA GLY A 494 -10.34 1.18 -17.14
C GLY A 494 -10.66 2.36 -18.05
N HIS A 495 -9.81 2.71 -19.02
CA HIS A 495 -10.10 3.75 -20.01
C HIS A 495 -11.10 3.26 -21.06
N ASN A 496 -11.88 4.19 -21.61
CA ASN A 496 -12.74 3.94 -22.77
C ASN A 496 -11.95 4.30 -24.04
N VAL A 497 -11.86 3.37 -25.00
CA VAL A 497 -11.11 3.57 -26.24
C VAL A 497 -12.04 3.46 -27.44
N THR A 498 -12.12 4.50 -28.25
CA THR A 498 -12.66 4.42 -29.62
C THR A 498 -11.49 4.21 -30.57
N LEU A 499 -11.37 3.03 -31.16
CA LEU A 499 -10.26 2.61 -32.01
C LEU A 499 -10.68 2.55 -33.47
N ILE A 500 -10.07 3.36 -34.32
CA ILE A 500 -10.16 3.23 -35.78
C ILE A 500 -9.02 2.34 -36.25
N THR A 501 -9.34 1.18 -36.83
CA THR A 501 -8.36 0.14 -37.19
C THR A 501 -8.79 -0.58 -38.46
N GLY A 502 -7.85 -1.06 -39.27
CA GLY A 502 -8.17 -1.97 -40.38
C GLY A 502 -8.14 -3.46 -40.04
N PHE A 503 -7.82 -3.80 -38.79
CA PHE A 503 -7.76 -5.17 -38.33
C PHE A 503 -8.95 -5.47 -37.42
N LYS A 504 -9.71 -6.51 -37.79
CA LYS A 504 -10.84 -6.99 -37.01
C LYS A 504 -10.35 -7.79 -35.80
N GLU A 505 -10.81 -7.39 -34.62
CA GLU A 505 -10.59 -8.15 -33.39
C GLU A 505 -11.51 -9.39 -33.37
N THR A 506 -10.97 -10.56 -33.06
CA THR A 506 -11.76 -11.81 -33.03
C THR A 506 -12.59 -11.93 -31.76
N ASN A 507 -12.11 -11.35 -30.65
CA ASN A 507 -12.80 -11.34 -29.36
C ASN A 507 -12.97 -9.89 -28.88
N PRO A 508 -14.20 -9.33 -28.86
CA PRO A 508 -14.43 -7.96 -28.41
C PRO A 508 -13.79 -7.69 -27.04
N ILE A 509 -13.00 -6.62 -26.96
CA ILE A 509 -12.34 -6.19 -25.72
C ILE A 509 -13.26 -5.20 -25.02
N LYS A 510 -13.53 -5.43 -23.72
CA LYS A 510 -14.34 -4.53 -22.89
C LYS A 510 -13.82 -3.09 -22.98
N ASN A 511 -14.71 -2.10 -23.04
CA ASN A 511 -14.36 -0.67 -23.14
C ASN A 511 -13.58 -0.26 -24.41
N ILE A 512 -13.54 -1.10 -25.46
CA ILE A 512 -13.04 -0.71 -26.78
C ILE A 512 -14.20 -0.72 -27.78
N ARG A 513 -14.53 0.45 -28.35
CA ARG A 513 -15.38 0.62 -29.52
C ARG A 513 -14.51 0.62 -30.76
N THR A 514 -14.77 -0.26 -31.72
CA THR A 514 -13.96 -0.36 -32.96
C THR A 514 -14.72 0.23 -34.14
N ILE A 515 -14.06 1.12 -34.91
CA ILE A 515 -14.46 1.52 -36.26
C ILE A 515 -13.53 0.82 -37.24
N LEU A 516 -14.07 -0.12 -38.03
CA LEU A 516 -13.28 -1.01 -38.88
C LEU A 516 -13.11 -0.42 -40.29
N LEU A 517 -11.88 -0.15 -40.68
CA LEU A 517 -11.52 0.15 -42.07
C LEU A 517 -11.29 -1.18 -42.81
N GLU A 518 -12.36 -1.81 -43.28
CA GLU A 518 -12.25 -3.09 -43.99
C GLU A 518 -11.29 -2.96 -45.18
N PHE A 519 -10.30 -3.85 -45.30
CA PHE A 519 -9.40 -3.97 -46.45
C PHE A 519 -9.70 -5.28 -47.18
N ASP A 520 -9.92 -5.23 -48.49
CA ASP A 520 -10.11 -6.46 -49.26
C ASP A 520 -8.77 -7.11 -49.67
N GLU A 521 -8.79 -8.41 -49.99
CA GLU A 521 -7.57 -9.15 -50.37
C GLU A 521 -6.87 -8.56 -51.62
N PRO A 522 -7.58 -8.16 -52.69
CA PRO A 522 -6.96 -7.52 -53.85
C PRO A 522 -6.19 -6.23 -53.52
N GLU A 523 -6.72 -5.37 -52.65
CA GLU A 523 -6.05 -4.14 -52.21
C GLU A 523 -4.77 -4.44 -51.43
N ILE A 524 -4.83 -5.41 -50.52
CA ILE A 524 -3.66 -5.85 -49.74
C ILE A 524 -2.58 -6.44 -50.66
N ASP A 525 -2.97 -7.17 -51.70
CA ASP A 525 -2.04 -7.75 -52.66
C ASP A 525 -1.46 -6.71 -53.62
N ALA A 526 -2.26 -5.73 -54.06
CA ALA A 526 -1.78 -4.57 -54.81
C ALA A 526 -0.77 -3.76 -54.00
N PHE A 527 -1.04 -3.56 -52.71
CA PHE A 527 -0.11 -2.93 -51.75
C PHE A 527 1.23 -3.67 -51.67
N LYS A 528 1.18 -4.99 -51.44
CA LYS A 528 2.39 -5.82 -51.35
C LYS A 528 3.18 -5.83 -52.66
N LYS A 529 2.47 -5.87 -53.79
CA LYS A 529 3.09 -5.79 -55.12
C LYS A 529 3.78 -4.45 -55.34
N MET A 530 3.15 -3.33 -55.00
CA MET A 530 3.76 -2.01 -55.16
C MET A 530 5.01 -1.85 -54.29
N LEU A 531 5.00 -2.37 -53.05
CA LEU A 531 6.20 -2.44 -52.21
C LEU A 531 7.28 -3.33 -52.84
N SER A 532 6.90 -4.50 -53.34
CA SER A 532 7.83 -5.43 -53.99
C SER A 532 8.48 -4.82 -55.24
N ASP A 533 7.71 -4.15 -56.09
CA ASP A 533 8.21 -3.50 -57.30
C ASP A 533 9.18 -2.36 -56.95
N SER A 534 8.99 -1.70 -55.79
CA SER A 534 9.88 -0.64 -55.31
C SER A 534 11.28 -1.12 -54.93
N ILE A 535 11.47 -2.41 -54.61
CA ILE A 535 12.78 -3.00 -54.24
C ILE A 535 13.82 -2.77 -55.33
N LYS A 536 13.39 -2.79 -56.60
CA LYS A 536 14.27 -2.61 -57.78
C LYS A 536 14.49 -1.15 -58.16
N GLN A 537 13.89 -0.21 -57.43
CA GLN A 537 13.90 1.21 -57.75
C GLN A 537 14.90 1.97 -56.87
N ASN A 538 15.30 3.16 -57.31
CA ASN A 538 16.14 4.03 -56.50
C ASN A 538 15.39 4.60 -55.27
N VAL A 539 16.16 5.14 -54.33
CA VAL A 539 15.67 5.67 -53.05
C VAL A 539 14.55 6.72 -53.17
N PHE A 540 14.54 7.55 -54.23
CA PHE A 540 13.50 8.56 -54.45
C PHE A 540 12.17 7.94 -54.83
N ALA A 541 12.20 6.94 -55.71
CA ALA A 541 11.02 6.23 -56.12
C ALA A 541 10.43 5.39 -54.97
N GLN A 542 11.29 4.77 -54.15
CA GLN A 542 10.86 4.10 -52.92
C GLN A 542 10.19 5.07 -51.92
N ASN A 543 10.77 6.27 -51.71
CA ASN A 543 10.15 7.30 -50.87
C ASN A 543 8.79 7.75 -51.43
N ARG A 544 8.68 7.96 -52.75
CA ARG A 544 7.43 8.34 -53.39
C ARG A 544 6.35 7.27 -53.23
N VAL A 545 6.70 5.99 -53.44
CA VAL A 545 5.78 4.86 -53.21
C VAL A 545 5.26 4.87 -51.77
N HIS A 546 6.13 5.11 -50.79
CA HIS A 546 5.71 5.22 -49.39
C HIS A 546 4.76 6.41 -49.13
N GLU A 547 5.07 7.59 -49.67
CA GLU A 547 4.23 8.79 -49.54
C GLU A 547 2.85 8.58 -50.19
N ASP A 548 2.80 7.99 -51.38
CA ASP A 548 1.56 7.65 -52.07
C ASP A 548 0.72 6.64 -51.27
N LEU A 549 1.35 5.64 -50.65
CA LEU A 549 0.68 4.70 -49.75
C LEU A 549 0.08 5.37 -48.52
N SER A 550 0.80 6.30 -47.91
CA SER A 550 0.31 7.05 -46.75
C SER A 550 -0.93 7.88 -47.14
N LEU A 551 -0.88 8.55 -48.30
CA LEU A 551 -2.00 9.33 -48.85
C LEU A 551 -3.24 8.47 -49.13
N ILE A 552 -3.09 7.31 -49.77
CA ILE A 552 -4.20 6.38 -50.05
C ILE A 552 -4.89 5.94 -48.74
N HIS A 553 -4.10 5.57 -47.73
CA HIS A 553 -4.67 5.16 -46.44
C HIS A 553 -5.39 6.32 -45.72
N MET A 554 -4.84 7.54 -45.78
CA MET A 554 -5.49 8.73 -45.20
C MET A 554 -6.78 9.11 -45.93
N GLU A 555 -6.77 9.08 -47.27
CA GLU A 555 -7.96 9.35 -48.07
C GLU A 555 -9.08 8.36 -47.76
N ARG A 556 -8.76 7.07 -47.60
CA ARG A 556 -9.73 6.05 -47.17
C ARG A 556 -10.31 6.39 -45.79
N LEU A 557 -9.46 6.69 -44.82
CA LEU A 557 -9.88 7.08 -43.48
C LEU A 557 -10.83 8.27 -43.52
N PHE A 558 -10.50 9.31 -44.28
CA PHE A 558 -11.27 10.56 -44.35
C PHE A 558 -12.58 10.43 -45.12
N ASN A 559 -12.70 9.47 -46.04
CA ASN A 559 -13.94 9.20 -46.76
C ASN A 559 -14.80 8.11 -46.10
N HIS A 560 -14.35 7.49 -44.98
CA HIS A 560 -15.09 6.41 -44.34
C HIS A 560 -16.36 6.94 -43.62
N PRO A 561 -17.56 6.37 -43.87
CA PRO A 561 -18.82 6.90 -43.32
C PRO A 561 -18.82 7.05 -41.79
N GLU A 562 -18.44 6.00 -41.05
CA GLU A 562 -18.41 6.06 -39.58
C GLU A 562 -17.38 7.07 -39.03
N VAL A 563 -16.32 7.36 -39.79
CA VAL A 563 -15.31 8.35 -39.40
C VAL A 563 -15.85 9.76 -39.63
N LEU A 564 -16.57 9.98 -40.73
CA LEU A 564 -17.30 11.22 -40.99
C LEU A 564 -18.38 11.45 -39.93
N ASP A 565 -19.11 10.41 -39.52
CA ASP A 565 -20.10 10.49 -38.45
C ASP A 565 -19.45 10.81 -37.10
N LEU A 566 -18.30 10.19 -36.78
CA LEU A 566 -17.53 10.50 -35.59
C LEU A 566 -17.08 11.97 -35.57
N VAL A 567 -16.58 12.50 -36.68
CA VAL A 567 -16.17 13.92 -36.76
C VAL A 567 -17.36 14.87 -36.65
N LYS A 568 -18.54 14.50 -37.17
CA LYS A 568 -19.77 15.30 -37.00
C LYS A 568 -20.42 15.15 -35.62
N SER A 569 -19.99 14.19 -34.82
CA SER A 569 -20.56 13.92 -33.50
C SER A 569 -20.18 14.98 -32.45
N ASN A 570 -20.89 14.96 -31.33
CA ASN A 570 -20.55 15.74 -30.14
C ASN A 570 -19.64 14.97 -29.15
N GLU A 571 -19.04 13.86 -29.58
CA GLU A 571 -18.13 13.06 -28.73
C GLU A 571 -16.93 13.89 -28.27
N LYS A 572 -16.41 13.58 -27.08
CA LYS A 572 -15.26 14.25 -26.47
C LYS A 572 -14.21 13.22 -26.09
N PHE A 573 -12.96 13.56 -26.35
CA PHE A 573 -11.80 12.73 -26.05
C PHE A 573 -10.83 13.50 -25.18
N ASP A 574 -10.27 12.83 -24.17
CA ASP A 574 -9.24 13.37 -23.29
C ASP A 574 -7.86 13.34 -23.94
N VAL A 575 -7.65 12.45 -24.92
CA VAL A 575 -6.42 12.35 -25.71
C VAL A 575 -6.68 11.61 -27.04
N VAL A 576 -5.95 12.00 -28.08
CA VAL A 576 -5.89 11.27 -29.37
C VAL A 576 -4.51 10.63 -29.51
N ILE A 577 -4.49 9.31 -29.72
CA ILE A 577 -3.27 8.53 -29.92
C ILE A 577 -3.24 8.07 -31.37
N MET A 578 -2.19 8.42 -32.12
CA MET A 578 -2.09 8.10 -33.55
C MET A 578 -0.79 7.40 -33.89
N LEU A 579 -0.87 6.51 -34.88
CA LEU A 579 0.31 6.03 -35.59
C LEU A 579 1.00 7.20 -36.28
N GLU A 580 2.31 7.37 -36.12
CA GLU A 580 3.13 8.31 -36.89
C GLU A 580 3.82 7.57 -38.04
N ASN A 581 3.48 7.95 -39.27
CA ASN A 581 4.04 7.41 -40.51
C ASN A 581 3.91 8.42 -41.66
N GLN A 582 4.42 9.65 -41.45
CA GLN A 582 4.31 10.78 -42.38
C GLN A 582 2.86 11.16 -42.72
N ASN A 583 2.00 11.24 -41.70
CA ASN A 583 0.54 11.33 -41.83
C ASN A 583 -0.02 12.52 -41.04
N HIS A 584 0.61 13.67 -41.20
CA HIS A 584 0.36 14.87 -40.41
C HIS A 584 -1.09 15.36 -40.49
N ALA A 585 -1.81 15.10 -41.59
CA ALA A 585 -3.23 15.45 -41.71
C ALA A 585 -4.10 14.81 -40.60
N MET A 586 -3.70 13.66 -40.06
CA MET A 586 -4.42 13.02 -38.95
C MET A 586 -4.39 13.83 -37.65
N LYS A 587 -3.45 14.76 -37.49
CA LYS A 587 -3.42 15.67 -36.33
C LYS A 587 -4.62 16.61 -36.31
N GLY A 588 -5.37 16.72 -37.41
CA GLY A 588 -6.66 17.39 -37.44
C GLY A 588 -7.69 16.82 -36.47
N PHE A 589 -7.66 15.52 -36.17
CA PHE A 589 -8.54 14.94 -35.15
C PHE A 589 -8.29 15.52 -33.76
N CYS A 590 -7.02 15.74 -33.38
CA CYS A 590 -6.71 16.38 -32.10
C CYS A 590 -7.25 17.81 -32.04
N HIS A 591 -7.03 18.58 -33.12
CA HIS A 591 -7.50 19.96 -33.20
C HIS A 591 -9.03 20.04 -33.17
N HIS A 592 -9.71 19.20 -33.96
CA HIS A 592 -11.16 19.12 -34.04
C HIS A 592 -11.82 18.78 -32.70
N PHE A 593 -11.28 17.81 -31.97
CA PHE A 593 -11.82 17.42 -30.66
C PHE A 593 -11.28 18.25 -29.48
N GLY A 594 -10.32 19.16 -29.72
CA GLY A 594 -9.68 19.95 -28.67
C GLY A 594 -8.85 19.11 -27.69
N ALA A 595 -8.32 17.98 -28.14
CA ALA A 595 -7.63 16.98 -27.32
C ALA A 595 -6.11 16.99 -27.57
N PRO A 596 -5.27 16.72 -26.56
CA PRO A 596 -3.83 16.52 -26.75
C PRO A 596 -3.51 15.39 -27.75
N CYS A 597 -2.50 15.60 -28.59
CA CYS A 597 -1.99 14.56 -29.49
C CYS A 597 -0.85 13.75 -28.86
N ILE A 598 -0.94 12.42 -28.95
CA ILE A 598 0.18 11.49 -28.75
C ILE A 598 0.45 10.76 -30.06
N SER A 599 1.69 10.79 -30.51
CA SER A 599 2.16 10.04 -31.68
C SER A 599 2.90 8.78 -31.24
N VAL A 600 2.71 7.67 -31.92
CA VAL A 600 3.46 6.42 -31.69
C VAL A 600 4.10 6.01 -33.01
N THR A 601 5.43 5.89 -33.04
CA THR A 601 6.16 5.42 -34.21
C THR A 601 6.69 4.00 -33.97
N PRO A 602 6.47 3.06 -34.91
CA PRO A 602 7.08 1.74 -34.84
C PRO A 602 8.57 1.77 -35.22
N PHE A 603 9.07 2.88 -35.76
CA PHE A 603 10.44 3.08 -36.23
C PHE A 603 11.31 3.84 -35.21
N ALA A 604 12.63 3.78 -35.39
CA ALA A 604 13.56 4.71 -34.74
C ALA A 604 13.28 6.17 -35.17
N ALA A 605 13.68 7.13 -34.35
CA ALA A 605 13.51 8.53 -34.69
C ALA A 605 14.27 8.89 -35.97
N SER A 606 13.60 9.54 -36.91
CA SER A 606 14.10 9.73 -38.27
C SER A 606 13.67 11.10 -38.82
N ARG A 607 13.95 11.34 -40.11
CA ARG A 607 13.43 12.51 -40.83
C ARG A 607 11.90 12.64 -40.76
N TRP A 608 11.19 11.53 -40.54
CA TRP A 608 9.74 11.51 -40.44
C TRP A 608 9.20 12.00 -39.10
N SER A 609 9.98 11.93 -38.02
CA SER A 609 9.55 12.32 -36.67
C SER A 609 10.31 13.49 -36.09
N ASN A 610 11.63 13.55 -36.28
CA ASN A 610 12.50 14.55 -35.64
C ASN A 610 12.06 16.00 -35.89
N PRO A 611 11.79 16.45 -37.13
CA PRO A 611 11.41 17.83 -37.38
C PRO A 611 10.11 18.25 -36.67
N TYR A 612 9.12 17.35 -36.59
CA TYR A 612 7.79 17.68 -36.03
C TYR A 612 7.77 17.65 -34.52
N MET A 613 8.71 16.93 -33.91
CA MET A 613 8.98 16.98 -32.48
C MET A 613 10.00 18.07 -32.10
N SER A 614 10.44 18.88 -33.07
CA SER A 614 11.50 19.88 -32.90
C SER A 614 12.80 19.30 -32.35
N ASN A 615 13.07 18.04 -32.68
CA ASN A 615 14.24 17.28 -32.23
C ASN A 615 15.37 17.41 -33.25
N SER A 616 16.60 17.44 -32.74
CA SER A 616 17.79 17.47 -33.60
C SER A 616 18.02 16.09 -34.21
N GLY A 617 18.15 16.01 -35.53
CA GLY A 617 18.57 14.80 -36.24
C GLY A 617 19.73 15.10 -37.18
N PRO A 618 20.97 15.28 -36.67
CA PRO A 618 22.08 15.73 -37.49
C PRO A 618 22.43 14.67 -38.55
N PRO A 619 22.35 14.99 -39.86
CA PRO A 619 22.65 14.02 -40.92
C PRO A 619 24.14 13.63 -40.98
N SER A 620 24.99 14.26 -40.15
CA SER A 620 26.40 13.91 -40.00
C SER A 620 26.62 12.57 -39.28
N PHE A 621 25.65 12.06 -38.52
CA PHE A 621 25.75 10.76 -37.84
C PHE A 621 24.40 10.02 -37.68
N VAL A 622 23.28 10.67 -37.99
CA VAL A 622 21.96 10.02 -38.07
C VAL A 622 21.72 9.61 -39.53
N PRO A 623 21.74 8.31 -39.86
CA PRO A 623 21.47 7.84 -41.22
C PRO A 623 20.04 8.15 -41.66
N GLU A 624 19.87 8.42 -42.95
CA GLU A 624 18.57 8.56 -43.60
C GLU A 624 17.92 7.17 -43.69
N LEU A 625 16.58 7.11 -43.54
CA LEU A 625 15.82 5.86 -43.43
C LEU A 625 16.03 4.89 -44.60
N PHE A 626 16.24 5.42 -45.81
CA PHE A 626 16.47 4.66 -47.04
C PHE A 626 17.96 4.45 -47.34
N SER A 627 18.86 4.88 -46.45
CA SER A 627 20.30 4.69 -46.61
C SER A 627 20.76 3.29 -46.17
N HIS A 628 21.97 2.91 -46.58
CA HIS A 628 22.60 1.66 -46.18
C HIS A 628 23.64 1.88 -45.06
N PHE A 629 23.64 3.06 -44.45
CA PHE A 629 24.70 3.50 -43.54
C PHE A 629 24.33 3.25 -42.09
N HIS A 630 25.35 3.05 -41.26
CA HIS A 630 25.27 3.14 -39.80
C HIS A 630 25.84 4.48 -39.32
N SER A 631 25.71 4.79 -38.03
CA SER A 631 26.10 6.12 -37.50
C SER A 631 27.58 6.50 -37.66
N ASN A 632 28.49 5.54 -37.76
CA ASN A 632 29.92 5.80 -38.01
C ASN A 632 30.19 6.03 -39.52
N MET A 633 29.76 7.17 -40.06
CA MET A 633 29.91 7.50 -41.48
C MET A 633 31.25 8.18 -41.80
N ASN A 634 31.89 7.78 -42.90
CA ASN A 634 33.01 8.52 -43.49
C ASN A 634 32.54 9.83 -44.17
N PHE A 635 33.45 10.64 -44.73
CA PHE A 635 33.06 11.91 -45.35
C PHE A 635 32.07 11.76 -46.51
N TYR A 636 32.30 10.80 -47.42
CA TYR A 636 31.41 10.56 -48.55
C TYR A 636 30.03 10.12 -48.08
N GLU A 637 29.97 9.19 -47.13
CA GLU A 637 28.72 8.70 -46.55
C GLU A 637 27.95 9.84 -45.86
N ARG A 638 28.63 10.69 -45.08
CA ARG A 638 28.01 11.88 -44.47
C ARG A 638 27.49 12.87 -45.50
N PHE A 639 28.25 13.12 -46.56
CA PHE A 639 27.84 14.02 -47.64
C PHE A 639 26.59 13.49 -48.36
N TYR A 640 26.62 12.22 -48.78
CA TYR A 640 25.49 11.57 -49.45
C TYR A 640 24.26 11.50 -48.54
N ASN A 641 24.44 11.13 -47.27
CA ASN A 641 23.37 11.07 -46.28
C ASN A 641 22.72 12.45 -46.05
N SER A 642 23.54 13.49 -45.95
CA SER A 642 23.07 14.88 -45.81
C SER A 642 22.29 15.33 -47.04
N LEU A 643 22.83 15.07 -48.23
CA LEU A 643 22.14 15.38 -49.48
C LEU A 643 20.79 14.67 -49.55
N LEU A 644 20.75 13.37 -49.25
CA LEU A 644 19.54 12.56 -49.27
C LEU A 644 18.49 13.10 -48.27
N TYR A 645 18.92 13.43 -47.04
CA TYR A 645 18.05 14.03 -46.03
C TYR A 645 17.39 15.32 -46.53
N PHE A 646 18.17 16.26 -47.08
CA PHE A 646 17.63 17.55 -47.53
C PHE A 646 16.73 17.39 -48.76
N VAL A 647 17.13 16.61 -49.75
CA VAL A 647 16.36 16.40 -50.98
C VAL A 647 15.04 15.70 -50.67
N LEU A 648 15.05 14.63 -49.87
CA LEU A 648 13.82 13.92 -49.52
C LEU A 648 12.92 14.76 -48.61
N ARG A 649 13.47 15.60 -47.72
CA ARG A 649 12.67 16.54 -46.92
C ARG A 649 11.98 17.59 -47.81
N LEU A 650 12.70 18.14 -48.78
CA LEU A 650 12.13 19.08 -49.75
C LEU A 650 11.06 18.40 -50.61
N HIS A 651 11.30 17.17 -51.07
CA HIS A 651 10.33 16.37 -51.80
C HIS A 651 9.04 16.17 -50.99
N SER A 652 9.13 15.72 -49.74
CA SER A 652 7.94 15.52 -48.89
C SER A 652 7.15 16.82 -48.70
N HIS A 653 7.82 17.96 -48.58
CA HIS A 653 7.16 19.26 -48.42
C HIS A 653 6.40 19.69 -49.69
N ILE A 654 7.02 19.54 -50.86
CA ILE A 654 6.40 19.94 -52.14
C ILE A 654 5.30 18.96 -52.55
N TYR A 655 5.53 17.66 -52.40
CA TYR A 655 4.65 16.61 -52.92
C TYR A 655 3.66 16.07 -51.88
N ALA A 656 4.14 15.50 -50.78
CA ALA A 656 3.28 14.81 -49.82
C ALA A 656 2.44 15.80 -48.99
N TYR A 657 3.05 16.89 -48.50
CA TYR A 657 2.37 17.81 -47.59
C TYR A 657 1.36 18.71 -48.29
N SER A 658 1.59 19.07 -49.55
CA SER A 658 0.59 19.78 -50.36
C SER A 658 -0.67 18.94 -50.57
N LYS A 659 -0.52 17.63 -50.82
CA LYS A 659 -1.65 16.69 -50.93
C LYS A 659 -2.33 16.43 -49.59
N GLN A 660 -1.56 16.29 -48.51
CA GLN A 660 -2.12 16.16 -47.17
C GLN A 660 -2.89 17.41 -46.74
N GLU A 661 -2.41 18.60 -47.07
CA GLU A 661 -3.12 19.87 -46.84
C GLU A 661 -4.48 19.89 -47.55
N ALA A 662 -4.54 19.41 -48.80
CA ALA A 662 -5.80 19.31 -49.53
C ALA A 662 -6.80 18.34 -48.86
N LEU A 663 -6.33 17.16 -48.44
CA LEU A 663 -7.15 16.20 -47.68
C LEU A 663 -7.58 16.75 -46.32
N PHE A 664 -6.68 17.43 -45.62
CA PHE A 664 -6.93 18.06 -44.33
C PHE A 664 -8.03 19.10 -44.43
N LYS A 665 -7.93 20.02 -45.39
CA LYS A 665 -8.94 21.08 -45.62
C LYS A 665 -10.30 20.52 -46.02
N LYS A 666 -10.32 19.39 -46.74
CA LYS A 666 -11.57 18.69 -47.08
C LYS A 666 -12.26 18.11 -45.83
N MET A 667 -11.49 17.56 -44.89
CA MET A 667 -12.01 16.95 -43.67
C MET A 667 -12.35 17.98 -42.57
N PHE A 668 -11.51 19.02 -42.42
CA PHE A 668 -11.57 20.01 -41.34
C PHE A 668 -11.59 21.45 -41.94
N PRO A 669 -12.75 21.95 -42.40
CA PRO A 669 -12.83 23.19 -43.19
C PRO A 669 -12.67 24.51 -42.40
N ASN A 670 -12.45 24.47 -41.08
CA ASN A 670 -12.56 25.61 -40.14
C ASN A 670 -11.41 26.64 -40.22
N GLY A 671 -10.80 26.88 -41.38
CA GLY A 671 -9.79 27.93 -41.59
C GLY A 671 -8.37 27.62 -41.09
N THR A 672 -8.16 26.52 -40.37
CA THR A 672 -6.83 26.02 -39.94
C THR A 672 -6.07 25.38 -41.10
N SER A 673 -4.73 25.49 -41.12
CA SER A 673 -3.86 24.76 -42.06
C SER A 673 -3.20 23.54 -41.41
N LEU A 674 -2.78 22.57 -42.23
CA LEU A 674 -1.93 21.46 -41.80
C LEU A 674 -0.70 21.95 -41.03
N TYR A 675 -0.11 23.07 -41.49
CA TYR A 675 1.09 23.65 -40.92
C TYR A 675 0.90 24.17 -39.49
N ASP A 676 -0.33 24.56 -39.12
CA ASP A 676 -0.65 25.02 -37.76
C ASP A 676 -0.75 23.85 -36.77
N VAL A 677 -1.17 22.67 -37.23
CA VAL A 677 -1.40 21.50 -36.36
C VAL A 677 -0.25 20.50 -36.38
N MET A 678 0.58 20.49 -37.43
CA MET A 678 1.58 19.43 -37.63
C MET A 678 2.67 19.39 -36.55
N TYR A 679 2.94 20.51 -35.88
CA TYR A 679 3.90 20.62 -34.77
C TYR A 679 3.26 20.48 -33.38
N ASN A 680 1.93 20.31 -33.31
CA ASN A 680 1.18 20.30 -32.05
C ASN A 680 1.06 18.90 -31.44
N THR A 681 2.20 18.23 -31.24
CA THR A 681 2.28 16.91 -30.59
C THR A 681 2.73 17.04 -29.14
N SER A 682 1.95 16.54 -28.18
CA SER A 682 2.30 16.59 -26.75
C SER A 682 3.37 15.57 -26.39
N LEU A 683 3.31 14.38 -26.99
CA LEU A 683 4.22 13.28 -26.69
C LEU A 683 4.42 12.40 -27.93
N MET A 684 5.63 11.88 -28.11
CA MET A 684 5.93 10.83 -29.07
C MET A 684 6.50 9.60 -28.37
N LEU A 685 5.86 8.46 -28.57
CA LEU A 685 6.35 7.15 -28.16
C LEU A 685 7.12 6.49 -29.31
N ILE A 686 8.36 6.09 -29.06
CA ILE A 686 9.27 5.56 -30.08
C ILE A 686 9.53 4.08 -29.79
N ASN A 687 9.03 3.17 -30.63
CA ASN A 687 9.23 1.73 -30.47
C ASN A 687 10.62 1.28 -30.98
N SER A 688 11.66 1.92 -30.47
CA SER A 688 13.07 1.61 -30.73
C SER A 688 13.82 1.47 -29.42
N HIS A 689 15.03 0.92 -29.43
CA HIS A 689 15.88 0.81 -28.24
C HIS A 689 17.34 1.11 -28.57
N TYR A 690 18.05 1.83 -27.70
CA TYR A 690 19.48 2.14 -27.84
C TYR A 690 20.41 0.90 -27.85
N SER A 691 19.89 -0.30 -27.55
CA SER A 691 20.65 -1.54 -27.73
C SER A 691 20.70 -2.02 -29.18
N ILE A 692 19.84 -1.50 -30.04
CA ILE A 692 19.72 -1.86 -31.47
C ILE A 692 20.34 -0.76 -32.33
N HIS A 693 20.01 0.49 -32.01
CA HIS A 693 20.43 1.69 -32.75
C HIS A 693 21.46 2.48 -31.95
N SER A 694 22.26 3.30 -32.66
CA SER A 694 23.19 4.22 -32.00
C SER A 694 22.47 5.26 -31.17
N ALA A 695 23.15 5.81 -30.16
CA ALA A 695 22.61 6.89 -29.34
C ALA A 695 22.35 8.15 -30.20
N VAL A 696 21.15 8.71 -30.05
CA VAL A 696 20.71 9.95 -30.71
C VAL A 696 20.01 10.86 -29.69
N PRO A 697 20.02 12.19 -29.88
CA PRO A 697 19.32 13.09 -28.97
C PRO A 697 17.81 12.91 -29.08
N TYR A 698 17.11 13.02 -27.95
CA TYR A 698 15.66 13.10 -27.85
C TYR A 698 15.28 14.32 -27.02
N ASN A 699 14.25 15.04 -27.46
CA ASN A 699 13.58 16.01 -26.62
C ASN A 699 12.82 15.30 -25.47
N PRO A 700 12.55 15.99 -24.34
CA PRO A 700 11.85 15.37 -23.21
C PRO A 700 10.46 14.79 -23.54
N ASN A 701 9.81 15.27 -24.59
CA ASN A 701 8.53 14.74 -25.08
C ASN A 701 8.65 13.56 -26.06
N MET A 702 9.85 13.01 -26.26
CA MET A 702 10.12 11.84 -27.09
C MET A 702 10.60 10.69 -26.20
N ILE A 703 9.73 9.73 -25.96
CA ILE A 703 9.95 8.64 -25.00
C ILE A 703 10.21 7.34 -25.74
N GLU A 704 11.37 6.76 -25.48
CA GLU A 704 11.75 5.46 -25.99
C GLU A 704 10.99 4.33 -25.26
N VAL A 705 10.25 3.53 -26.01
CA VAL A 705 9.42 2.40 -25.55
C VAL A 705 9.65 1.16 -26.41
N GLY A 706 10.88 0.92 -26.86
CA GLY A 706 11.22 -0.24 -27.69
C GLY A 706 10.76 -1.57 -27.11
N GLY A 707 10.03 -2.32 -27.93
CA GLY A 707 9.53 -3.66 -27.58
C GLY A 707 8.09 -3.71 -27.09
N LEU A 708 7.26 -2.71 -27.40
CA LEU A 708 5.82 -2.75 -27.09
C LEU A 708 5.13 -4.01 -27.64
N HIS A 709 5.61 -4.56 -28.77
CA HIS A 709 5.07 -5.76 -29.39
C HIS A 709 5.66 -7.08 -28.83
N VAL A 710 6.62 -7.01 -27.91
CA VAL A 710 7.31 -8.19 -27.37
C VAL A 710 6.63 -8.62 -26.08
N GLU A 711 5.83 -9.67 -26.16
CA GLU A 711 5.19 -10.30 -25.00
C GLU A 711 6.11 -11.38 -24.39
N PRO A 712 5.93 -11.72 -23.09
CA PRO A 712 6.56 -12.90 -22.51
C PRO A 712 6.29 -14.16 -23.34
N PRO A 713 7.29 -15.05 -23.52
CA PRO A 713 7.13 -16.25 -24.34
C PRO A 713 5.95 -17.11 -23.90
N LYS A 714 5.12 -17.52 -24.86
CA LYS A 714 4.03 -18.49 -24.68
C LYS A 714 4.50 -19.89 -25.06
N ALA A 715 3.78 -20.89 -24.56
CA ALA A 715 4.03 -22.28 -24.96
C ALA A 715 3.83 -22.44 -26.48
N LEU A 716 4.83 -23.00 -27.15
CA LEU A 716 4.72 -23.32 -28.57
C LEU A 716 3.67 -24.42 -28.80
N PRO A 717 3.00 -24.43 -29.97
CA PRO A 717 2.23 -25.58 -30.41
C PRO A 717 3.03 -26.88 -30.26
N LYS A 718 2.39 -27.96 -29.77
CA LYS A 718 3.07 -29.22 -29.41
C LYS A 718 3.98 -29.76 -30.52
N ASP A 719 3.57 -29.62 -31.79
CA ASP A 719 4.35 -30.05 -32.95
C ASP A 719 5.63 -29.22 -33.14
N LEU A 720 5.56 -27.90 -32.90
CA LEU A 720 6.72 -27.00 -32.99
C LEU A 720 7.65 -27.16 -31.79
N GLN A 721 7.08 -27.35 -30.59
CA GLN A 721 7.85 -27.61 -29.37
C GLN A 721 8.68 -28.88 -29.52
N LEU A 722 8.04 -29.99 -29.88
CA LEU A 722 8.71 -31.27 -30.11
C LEU A 722 9.78 -31.19 -31.21
N LEU A 723 9.49 -30.48 -32.30
CA LEU A 723 10.45 -30.27 -33.39
C LEU A 723 11.71 -29.55 -32.90
N LEU A 724 11.55 -28.47 -32.12
CA LEU A 724 12.67 -27.69 -31.61
C LEU A 724 13.43 -28.39 -30.48
N ASP A 725 12.76 -29.15 -29.61
CA ASP A 725 13.39 -29.96 -28.55
C ASP A 725 14.27 -31.09 -29.11
N ASN A 726 13.88 -31.62 -30.27
CA ASN A 726 14.61 -32.67 -30.99
C ASN A 726 15.71 -32.11 -31.92
N ALA A 727 15.79 -30.80 -32.14
CA ALA A 727 16.82 -30.17 -32.98
C ALA A 727 18.19 -30.12 -32.27
N LYS A 728 18.85 -31.27 -32.08
CA LYS A 728 20.10 -31.41 -31.30
C LYS A 728 21.27 -30.60 -31.87
N GLN A 729 21.30 -30.40 -33.18
CA GLN A 729 22.30 -29.62 -33.91
C GLN A 729 21.96 -28.12 -33.95
N GLY A 730 20.85 -27.73 -33.30
CA GLY A 730 20.29 -26.40 -33.33
C GLY A 730 19.27 -26.20 -34.46
N ALA A 731 18.55 -25.09 -34.38
CA ALA A 731 17.55 -24.69 -35.34
C ALA A 731 17.82 -23.30 -35.93
N ILE A 732 17.38 -23.08 -37.15
CA ILE A 732 17.43 -21.81 -37.86
C ILE A 732 16.00 -21.37 -38.10
N PHE A 733 15.68 -20.12 -37.80
CA PHE A 733 14.40 -19.53 -38.15
C PHE A 733 14.56 -18.59 -39.34
N PHE A 734 13.83 -18.81 -40.42
CA PHE A 734 13.81 -17.98 -41.62
C PHE A 734 12.43 -17.30 -41.75
N CYS A 735 12.42 -15.97 -41.63
CA CYS A 735 11.20 -15.18 -41.76
C CYS A 735 11.50 -13.79 -42.32
N LEU A 736 10.99 -13.50 -43.52
CA LEU A 736 11.15 -12.20 -44.19
C LEU A 736 9.97 -11.25 -43.96
N GLY A 737 9.18 -11.46 -42.90
CA GLY A 737 8.11 -10.56 -42.50
C GLY A 737 6.74 -10.86 -43.13
N THR A 738 5.80 -9.92 -42.97
CA THR A 738 4.38 -10.07 -43.32
C THR A 738 4.06 -9.68 -44.76
N ASN A 739 4.85 -8.76 -45.34
CA ASN A 739 4.53 -8.12 -46.61
C ASN A 739 5.35 -8.69 -47.78
N ILE A 740 6.43 -9.42 -47.49
CA ILE A 740 7.27 -10.09 -48.50
C ILE A 740 6.72 -11.49 -48.73
N LYS A 741 6.22 -11.74 -49.94
CA LYS A 741 5.80 -13.07 -50.39
C LYS A 741 6.94 -13.74 -51.17
N PRO A 742 7.20 -15.05 -50.98
CA PRO A 742 8.24 -15.74 -51.73
C PRO A 742 8.07 -15.69 -53.25
N GLU A 743 6.83 -15.59 -53.74
CA GLU A 743 6.49 -15.47 -55.16
C GLU A 743 7.13 -14.26 -55.85
N PHE A 744 7.54 -13.24 -55.08
CA PHE A 744 8.19 -12.04 -55.60
C PHE A 744 9.70 -12.23 -55.83
N PHE A 745 10.30 -13.32 -55.34
CA PHE A 745 11.72 -13.58 -55.55
C PHE A 745 12.00 -14.21 -56.91
N PRO A 746 13.12 -13.84 -57.56
CA PRO A 746 13.62 -14.58 -58.71
C PRO A 746 13.83 -16.07 -58.34
N ASN A 747 13.47 -16.98 -59.24
CA ASN A 747 13.61 -18.43 -59.00
C ASN A 747 15.04 -18.82 -58.59
N LYS A 748 16.07 -18.15 -59.15
CA LYS A 748 17.48 -18.35 -58.76
C LYS A 748 17.73 -18.12 -57.27
N VAL A 749 17.10 -17.10 -56.67
CA VAL A 749 17.21 -16.80 -55.23
C VAL A 749 16.48 -17.84 -54.40
N LYS A 750 15.25 -18.21 -54.79
CA LYS A 750 14.48 -19.27 -54.12
C LYS A 750 15.25 -20.59 -54.09
N THR A 751 15.76 -21.02 -55.24
CA THR A 751 16.55 -22.26 -55.37
C THR A 751 17.83 -22.20 -54.55
N ALA A 752 18.55 -21.07 -54.57
CA ALA A 752 19.76 -20.90 -53.76
C ALA A 752 19.48 -21.06 -52.25
N ILE A 753 18.43 -20.41 -51.73
CA ILE A 753 18.04 -20.51 -50.32
C ILE A 753 17.69 -21.96 -49.94
N LEU A 754 16.83 -22.61 -50.73
CA LEU A 754 16.36 -23.98 -50.45
C LEU A 754 17.49 -25.01 -50.55
N ASN A 755 18.36 -24.89 -51.55
CA ASN A 755 19.53 -25.76 -51.71
C ASN A 755 20.50 -25.60 -50.54
N THR A 756 20.76 -24.37 -50.10
CA THR A 756 21.59 -24.13 -48.91
C THR A 756 20.96 -24.77 -47.68
N PHE A 757 19.65 -24.57 -47.44
CA PHE A 757 18.97 -25.17 -46.29
C PHE A 757 18.97 -26.70 -46.30
N ALA A 758 18.82 -27.32 -47.47
CA ALA A 758 18.84 -28.78 -47.59
C ALA A 758 20.19 -29.40 -47.21
N LYS A 759 21.30 -28.65 -47.31
CA LYS A 759 22.65 -29.11 -46.92
C LYS A 759 22.95 -28.97 -45.42
N LEU A 760 22.09 -28.30 -44.64
CA LEU A 760 22.35 -28.01 -43.23
C LEU A 760 21.94 -29.18 -42.33
N ASN A 761 22.72 -29.45 -41.30
CA ASN A 761 22.38 -30.41 -40.25
C ASN A 761 21.34 -29.85 -39.25
N GLN A 762 21.11 -28.53 -39.28
CA GLN A 762 20.15 -27.84 -38.44
C GLN A 762 18.72 -28.06 -38.95
N THR A 763 17.78 -28.05 -38.01
CA THR A 763 16.36 -27.94 -38.34
C THR A 763 16.05 -26.51 -38.80
N VAL A 764 15.43 -26.34 -39.96
CA VAL A 764 15.10 -25.03 -40.53
C VAL A 764 13.59 -24.78 -40.46
N LEU A 765 13.16 -23.81 -39.68
CA LEU A 765 11.78 -23.33 -39.64
C LEU A 765 11.66 -22.19 -40.66
N CYS A 766 10.87 -22.39 -41.71
CA CYS A 766 10.81 -21.48 -42.85
C CYS A 766 9.40 -20.93 -43.05
N LYS A 767 9.19 -19.63 -42.78
CA LYS A 767 7.93 -18.94 -43.09
C LYS A 767 7.82 -18.76 -44.61
N TRP A 768 7.02 -19.60 -45.26
CA TRP A 768 6.95 -19.72 -46.71
C TRP A 768 5.52 -20.02 -47.16
N ASP A 769 4.96 -19.12 -47.97
CA ASP A 769 3.53 -19.15 -48.32
C ASP A 769 3.24 -19.92 -49.63
N GLU A 770 4.28 -20.22 -50.42
CA GLU A 770 4.23 -21.02 -51.65
C GLU A 770 4.29 -22.53 -51.34
N LYS A 771 3.46 -23.34 -52.00
CA LYS A 771 3.46 -24.80 -51.82
C LYS A 771 4.56 -25.44 -52.67
N ILE A 772 5.55 -26.06 -52.03
CA ILE A 772 6.67 -26.73 -52.71
C ILE A 772 6.57 -28.25 -52.49
N THR A 773 6.63 -29.03 -53.58
CA THR A 773 6.73 -30.49 -53.57
C THR A 773 8.19 -30.93 -53.49
N ASN A 774 8.50 -31.99 -52.75
CA ASN A 774 9.87 -32.54 -52.55
C ASN A 774 10.83 -31.65 -51.75
N ILE A 775 10.44 -31.26 -50.53
CA ILE A 775 11.29 -30.53 -49.60
C ILE A 775 12.13 -31.49 -48.72
N SER A 776 13.36 -31.10 -48.41
CA SER A 776 14.23 -31.84 -47.48
C SER A 776 13.59 -31.96 -46.09
N SER A 777 13.79 -33.10 -45.41
CA SER A 777 13.16 -33.43 -44.12
C SER A 777 13.58 -32.51 -42.97
N ASN A 778 14.73 -31.85 -43.08
CA ASN A 778 15.21 -30.89 -42.08
C ASN A 778 14.49 -29.52 -42.17
N ILE A 779 13.69 -29.27 -43.21
CA ILE A 779 13.00 -27.98 -43.42
C ILE A 779 11.51 -28.11 -43.09
N LYS A 780 11.05 -27.34 -42.11
CA LYS A 780 9.64 -27.19 -41.76
C LYS A 780 9.07 -25.88 -42.31
N MET A 781 8.22 -25.98 -43.33
CA MET A 781 7.49 -24.83 -43.87
C MET A 781 6.13 -24.63 -43.21
N LYS A 782 5.78 -23.37 -42.92
CA LYS A 782 4.41 -22.93 -42.56
C LYS A 782 4.18 -21.52 -43.10
N LYS A 783 2.91 -21.15 -43.30
CA LYS A 783 2.52 -19.78 -43.65
C LYS A 783 2.78 -18.77 -42.51
N TRP A 784 2.71 -19.25 -41.28
CA TRP A 784 2.88 -18.43 -40.08
C TRP A 784 3.53 -19.21 -38.95
N PHE A 785 4.37 -18.51 -38.18
CA PHE A 785 4.97 -19.00 -36.94
C PHE A 785 4.78 -17.97 -35.83
N PRO A 786 4.65 -18.40 -34.57
CA PRO A 786 4.75 -17.51 -33.42
C PRO A 786 6.20 -17.05 -33.23
N GLN A 787 6.65 -16.09 -34.05
CA GLN A 787 8.06 -15.70 -34.23
C GLN A 787 8.79 -15.42 -32.91
N SER A 788 8.23 -14.59 -32.02
CA SER A 788 8.86 -14.29 -30.72
C SER A 788 9.06 -15.55 -29.87
N ASP A 789 8.06 -16.43 -29.80
CA ASP A 789 8.13 -17.67 -29.03
C ASP A 789 9.13 -18.68 -29.63
N VAL A 790 9.25 -18.72 -30.97
CA VAL A 790 10.27 -19.51 -31.65
C VAL A 790 11.66 -18.98 -31.31
N LEU A 791 11.87 -17.66 -31.37
CA LEU A 791 13.15 -17.03 -31.04
C LEU A 791 13.54 -17.22 -29.57
N ALA A 792 12.56 -17.33 -28.66
CA ALA A 792 12.78 -17.61 -27.24
C ALA A 792 13.35 -19.03 -26.99
N HIS A 793 13.20 -19.95 -27.93
CA HIS A 793 13.61 -21.34 -27.74
C HIS A 793 15.15 -21.50 -27.74
N PRO A 794 15.76 -22.19 -26.76
CA PRO A 794 17.22 -22.25 -26.59
C PRO A 794 17.97 -22.93 -27.76
N ASN A 795 17.28 -23.79 -28.51
CA ASN A 795 17.84 -24.45 -29.68
C ASN A 795 17.87 -23.57 -30.93
N VAL A 796 17.20 -22.42 -30.98
CA VAL A 796 17.32 -21.50 -32.12
C VAL A 796 18.68 -20.80 -32.07
N LYS A 797 19.48 -21.01 -33.12
CA LYS A 797 20.87 -20.55 -33.22
C LYS A 797 21.04 -19.31 -34.09
N LEU A 798 20.21 -19.19 -35.12
CA LEU A 798 20.30 -18.12 -36.11
C LEU A 798 18.90 -17.71 -36.55
N PHE A 799 18.68 -16.40 -36.66
CA PHE A 799 17.49 -15.83 -37.26
C PHE A 799 17.85 -15.19 -38.62
N ILE A 800 17.30 -15.71 -39.70
CA ILE A 800 17.45 -15.13 -41.03
C ILE A 800 16.22 -14.25 -41.28
N SER A 801 16.45 -12.94 -41.40
CA SER A 801 15.38 -11.94 -41.40
C SER A 801 15.61 -10.83 -42.40
N HIS A 802 14.52 -10.23 -42.86
CA HIS A 802 14.55 -8.98 -43.61
C HIS A 802 15.04 -7.76 -42.80
N GLY A 803 15.12 -7.86 -41.47
CA GLY A 803 15.65 -6.77 -40.63
C GLY A 803 14.66 -5.67 -40.26
N GLY A 804 13.35 -5.87 -40.44
CA GLY A 804 12.34 -4.91 -39.97
C GLY A 804 12.45 -4.66 -38.47
N GLN A 805 12.14 -3.44 -38.03
CA GLN A 805 12.38 -2.97 -36.65
C GLN A 805 11.86 -3.92 -35.56
N LEU A 806 10.64 -4.46 -35.73
CA LEU A 806 10.02 -5.35 -34.77
C LEU A 806 10.77 -6.70 -34.65
N SER A 807 11.14 -7.29 -35.79
CA SER A 807 11.91 -8.54 -35.86
C SER A 807 13.30 -8.38 -35.25
N THR A 808 13.97 -7.26 -35.55
CA THR A 808 15.29 -6.95 -34.99
C THR A 808 15.22 -6.78 -33.47
N THR A 809 14.14 -6.17 -32.97
CA THR A 809 13.87 -6.05 -31.52
C THR A 809 13.65 -7.40 -30.86
N GLU A 810 12.83 -8.28 -31.46
CA GLU A 810 12.60 -9.65 -30.95
C GLU A 810 13.90 -10.48 -30.94
N ALA A 811 14.76 -10.31 -31.95
CA ALA A 811 16.06 -10.99 -32.02
C ALA A 811 17.00 -10.57 -30.88
N VAL A 812 17.09 -9.27 -30.59
CA VAL A 812 17.89 -8.76 -29.46
C VAL A 812 17.28 -9.18 -28.12
N TYR A 813 15.95 -9.09 -27.98
CA TYR A 813 15.24 -9.50 -26.76
C TYR A 813 15.60 -10.93 -26.37
N HIS A 814 15.58 -11.87 -27.34
CA HIS A 814 15.86 -13.29 -27.12
C HIS A 814 17.33 -13.69 -27.28
N GLY A 815 18.22 -12.74 -27.62
CA GLY A 815 19.64 -13.03 -27.77
C GLY A 815 19.97 -13.98 -28.92
N VAL A 816 19.32 -13.80 -30.09
CA VAL A 816 19.51 -14.61 -31.31
C VAL A 816 20.18 -13.75 -32.40
N PRO A 817 21.32 -14.18 -32.97
CA PRO A 817 22.02 -13.41 -33.99
C PRO A 817 21.25 -13.40 -35.31
N VAL A 818 21.46 -12.37 -36.14
CA VAL A 818 20.65 -12.11 -37.33
C VAL A 818 21.46 -12.20 -38.62
N LEU A 819 21.03 -13.02 -39.58
CA LEU A 819 21.46 -12.89 -40.96
C LEU A 819 20.43 -12.03 -41.71
N GLY A 820 20.82 -10.80 -42.04
CA GLY A 820 19.98 -9.82 -42.70
C GLY A 820 19.88 -10.03 -44.21
N ILE A 821 18.66 -9.94 -44.75
CA ILE A 821 18.39 -9.81 -46.19
C ILE A 821 17.45 -8.61 -46.38
N PRO A 822 17.96 -7.36 -46.28
CA PRO A 822 17.13 -6.18 -46.32
C PRO A 822 16.57 -5.93 -47.73
N MET A 823 15.33 -5.43 -47.80
CA MET A 823 14.59 -5.27 -49.06
C MET A 823 14.11 -3.85 -49.33
N PHE A 824 13.67 -3.11 -48.31
CA PHE A 824 13.12 -1.76 -48.46
C PHE A 824 13.07 -1.00 -47.12
N LEU A 825 12.93 0.32 -47.18
CA LEU A 825 12.70 1.21 -46.02
C LEU A 825 13.76 1.02 -44.91
N ASP A 826 13.30 0.97 -43.65
CA ASP A 826 14.11 0.89 -42.43
C ASP A 826 14.99 -0.34 -42.34
N GLN A 827 14.71 -1.38 -43.13
CA GLN A 827 15.44 -2.65 -43.08
C GLN A 827 16.94 -2.47 -43.32
N TYR A 828 17.32 -1.59 -44.24
CA TYR A 828 18.72 -1.36 -44.56
C TYR A 828 19.49 -0.76 -43.38
N ILE A 829 18.97 0.32 -42.77
CA ILE A 829 19.60 0.95 -41.61
C ILE A 829 19.60 0.04 -40.38
N ASN A 830 18.53 -0.74 -40.18
CA ASN A 830 18.43 -1.66 -39.05
C ASN A 830 19.51 -2.73 -39.16
N ILE A 831 19.65 -3.36 -40.34
CA ILE A 831 20.69 -4.37 -40.58
C ILE A 831 22.08 -3.75 -40.47
N ALA A 832 22.33 -2.58 -41.06
CA ALA A 832 23.62 -1.89 -40.95
C ALA A 832 24.01 -1.63 -39.48
N SER A 833 23.07 -1.20 -38.65
CA SER A 833 23.30 -0.95 -37.22
C SER A 833 23.70 -2.21 -36.45
N ILE A 834 23.02 -3.33 -36.70
CA ILE A 834 23.27 -4.58 -35.98
C ILE A 834 24.50 -5.33 -36.50
N VAL A 835 24.87 -5.14 -37.78
CA VAL A 835 26.14 -5.58 -38.36
C VAL A 835 27.29 -4.81 -37.72
N ASN A 836 27.20 -3.49 -37.62
CA ASN A 836 28.18 -2.65 -36.92
C ASN A 836 28.32 -3.04 -35.42
N SER A 837 27.21 -3.47 -34.80
CA SER A 837 27.23 -4.00 -33.44
C SER A 837 27.79 -5.43 -33.31
N GLY A 838 28.18 -6.06 -34.43
CA GLY A 838 28.95 -7.29 -34.47
C GLY A 838 28.16 -8.56 -34.16
N TYR A 839 26.83 -8.54 -34.25
CA TYR A 839 25.97 -9.71 -34.02
C TYR A 839 25.11 -10.12 -35.22
N ALA A 840 25.40 -9.54 -36.38
CA ALA A 840 24.74 -9.86 -37.62
C ALA A 840 25.71 -9.89 -38.80
N LEU A 841 25.28 -10.54 -39.88
CA LEU A 841 25.81 -10.38 -41.23
C LEU A 841 24.68 -9.94 -42.16
N THR A 842 25.03 -9.41 -43.33
CA THR A 842 24.06 -9.04 -44.38
C THR A 842 24.38 -9.75 -45.68
N VAL A 843 23.34 -10.16 -46.41
CA VAL A 843 23.44 -10.64 -47.80
C VAL A 843 22.51 -9.77 -48.62
N SER A 844 23.04 -9.06 -49.61
CA SER A 844 22.23 -8.21 -50.49
C SER A 844 21.43 -9.06 -51.46
N LEU A 845 20.20 -8.63 -51.74
CA LEU A 845 19.37 -9.27 -52.76
C LEU A 845 19.89 -8.97 -54.18
N GLU A 846 20.55 -7.83 -54.38
CA GLU A 846 21.05 -7.39 -55.69
C GLU A 846 22.16 -8.31 -56.22
N ASP A 847 23.02 -8.81 -55.33
CA ASP A 847 24.20 -9.62 -55.66
C ASP A 847 24.11 -11.05 -55.10
N PHE A 848 22.88 -11.52 -54.86
CA PHE A 848 22.59 -12.78 -54.18
C PHE A 848 23.10 -14.01 -54.96
N THR A 849 23.97 -14.80 -54.33
CA THR A 849 24.42 -16.10 -54.84
C THR A 849 24.29 -17.16 -53.76
N GLN A 850 24.13 -18.43 -54.18
CA GLN A 850 24.09 -19.56 -53.24
C GLN A 850 25.37 -19.62 -52.40
N GLU A 851 26.53 -19.38 -53.00
CA GLU A 851 27.84 -19.38 -52.32
C GLU A 851 27.91 -18.32 -51.21
N LYS A 852 27.52 -17.07 -51.49
CA LYS A 852 27.52 -15.99 -50.49
C LYS A 852 26.58 -16.31 -49.34
N PHE A 853 25.37 -16.78 -49.65
CA PHE A 853 24.38 -17.14 -48.65
C PHE A 853 24.84 -18.33 -47.78
N GLU A 854 25.34 -19.40 -48.40
CA GLU A 854 25.86 -20.58 -47.72
C GLU A 854 27.07 -20.24 -46.84
N THR A 855 27.97 -19.36 -47.32
CA THR A 855 29.12 -18.88 -46.54
C THR A 855 28.68 -18.10 -45.32
N ALA A 856 27.76 -17.14 -45.48
CA ALA A 856 27.26 -16.32 -44.37
C ALA A 856 26.52 -17.15 -43.31
N VAL A 857 25.67 -18.10 -43.74
CA VAL A 857 24.98 -19.01 -42.81
C VAL A 857 25.99 -19.84 -42.02
N ASN A 858 26.96 -20.46 -42.70
CA ASN A 858 27.97 -21.28 -42.03
C ASN A 858 28.86 -20.49 -41.08
N GLU A 859 29.28 -19.28 -41.47
CA GLU A 859 30.06 -18.36 -40.62
C GLU A 859 29.30 -18.04 -39.32
N MET A 860 28.02 -17.67 -39.41
CA MET A 860 27.23 -17.32 -38.22
C MET A 860 26.90 -18.51 -37.31
N LEU A 861 26.83 -19.72 -37.87
CA LEU A 861 26.62 -20.94 -37.08
C LEU A 861 27.89 -21.40 -36.36
N LYS A 862 29.08 -21.19 -36.96
CA LYS A 862 30.37 -21.66 -36.43
C LYS A 862 31.05 -20.63 -35.52
N ASN A 863 30.91 -19.34 -35.82
CA ASN A 863 31.59 -18.27 -35.09
C ASN A 863 30.75 -17.79 -33.90
N SER A 864 31.20 -18.10 -32.68
CA SER A 864 30.50 -17.74 -31.44
C SER A 864 30.43 -16.23 -31.18
N LYS A 865 31.22 -15.40 -31.88
CA LYS A 865 31.22 -13.94 -31.75
C LYS A 865 29.81 -13.36 -31.91
N TYR A 866 29.07 -13.79 -32.93
CA TYR A 866 27.73 -13.24 -33.20
C TYR A 866 26.76 -13.55 -32.05
N ARG A 867 26.78 -14.79 -31.55
CA ARG A 867 25.93 -15.20 -30.43
C ARG A 867 26.32 -14.51 -29.13
N ASN A 868 27.62 -14.36 -28.86
CA ASN A 868 28.12 -13.68 -27.67
C ASN A 868 27.75 -12.19 -27.69
N ASN A 869 27.89 -11.53 -28.84
CA ASN A 869 27.57 -10.11 -28.98
C ASN A 869 26.07 -9.83 -28.84
N VAL A 870 25.19 -10.64 -29.45
CA VAL A 870 23.74 -10.44 -29.26
C VAL A 870 23.31 -10.73 -27.82
N LYS A 871 23.94 -11.70 -27.12
CA LYS A 871 23.65 -11.96 -25.70
C LYS A 871 24.02 -10.76 -24.82
N LYS A 872 25.18 -10.12 -25.07
CA LYS A 872 25.54 -8.87 -24.40
C LYS A 872 24.53 -7.77 -24.68
N ARG A 873 24.07 -7.63 -25.92
CA ARG A 873 23.04 -6.65 -26.28
C ARG A 873 21.67 -6.95 -25.67
N SER A 874 21.31 -8.23 -25.54
CA SER A 874 20.10 -8.70 -24.85
C SER A 874 20.14 -8.30 -23.37
N GLN A 875 21.28 -8.49 -22.71
CA GLN A 875 21.46 -8.04 -21.32
C GLN A 875 21.25 -6.52 -21.19
N VAL A 876 21.84 -5.71 -22.08
CA VAL A 876 21.63 -4.25 -22.12
C VAL A 876 20.17 -3.87 -22.40
N TYR A 877 19.46 -4.64 -23.21
CA TYR A 877 18.04 -4.41 -23.49
C TYR A 877 17.16 -4.67 -22.26
N HIS A 878 17.46 -5.72 -21.49
CA HIS A 878 16.71 -6.09 -20.29
C HIS A 878 17.07 -5.23 -19.07
N ASP A 879 18.26 -4.61 -19.06
CA ASP A 879 18.73 -3.71 -18.01
C ASP A 879 18.10 -2.30 -18.15
N GLN A 880 16.82 -2.21 -17.77
CA GLN A 880 16.06 -0.96 -17.77
C GLN A 880 15.15 -0.89 -16.53
N PRO A 881 14.96 0.31 -15.94
CA PRO A 881 14.23 0.47 -14.68
C PRO A 881 12.72 0.22 -14.79
N MET A 882 12.18 0.25 -16.01
CA MET A 882 10.75 0.10 -16.27
C MET A 882 10.54 -0.59 -17.60
N LYS A 883 9.61 -1.55 -17.65
CA LYS A 883 9.22 -2.25 -18.88
C LYS A 883 8.64 -1.26 -19.91
N PRO A 884 8.81 -1.51 -21.22
CA PRO A 884 8.35 -0.60 -22.27
C PRO A 884 6.86 -0.21 -22.19
N LEU A 885 5.97 -1.19 -21.96
CA LEU A 885 4.53 -0.95 -21.87
C LEU A 885 4.16 -0.09 -20.66
N GLU A 886 4.73 -0.37 -19.49
CA GLU A 886 4.52 0.43 -18.28
C GLU A 886 4.99 1.89 -18.48
N ARG A 887 6.14 2.07 -19.13
CA ARG A 887 6.67 3.39 -19.48
C ARG A 887 5.71 4.14 -20.42
N ALA A 888 5.20 3.47 -21.44
CA ALA A 888 4.20 4.06 -22.34
C ALA A 888 2.94 4.49 -21.58
N MET A 889 2.40 3.63 -20.72
CA MET A 889 1.19 3.93 -19.94
C MET A 889 1.40 5.12 -19.00
N PHE A 890 2.52 5.16 -18.28
CA PHE A 890 2.85 6.29 -17.39
C PHE A 890 2.80 7.63 -18.14
N TRP A 891 3.44 7.71 -19.31
CA TRP A 891 3.51 8.95 -20.06
C TRP A 891 2.20 9.30 -20.80
N ILE A 892 1.44 8.30 -21.27
CA ILE A 892 0.09 8.55 -21.80
C ILE A 892 -0.81 9.14 -20.71
N GLU A 893 -0.84 8.50 -19.54
CA GLU A 893 -1.64 8.99 -18.40
C GLU A 893 -1.10 10.34 -17.89
N HIS A 894 0.20 10.63 -18.02
CA HIS A 894 0.77 11.95 -17.71
C HIS A 894 0.18 13.04 -18.60
N VAL A 895 0.12 12.80 -19.91
CA VAL A 895 -0.53 13.74 -20.85
C VAL A 895 -2.01 13.91 -20.49
N ILE A 896 -2.72 12.83 -20.16
CA ILE A 896 -4.14 12.89 -19.75
C ILE A 896 -4.30 13.73 -18.48
N ARG A 897 -3.51 13.47 -17.44
CA ARG A 897 -3.59 14.16 -16.13
C ARG A 897 -3.36 15.66 -16.24
N HIS A 898 -2.54 16.09 -17.19
CA HIS A 898 -2.12 17.49 -17.34
C HIS A 898 -2.77 18.19 -18.54
N GLY A 899 -3.71 17.56 -19.25
CA GLY A 899 -4.35 18.13 -20.43
C GLY A 899 -3.35 18.47 -21.55
N GLY A 900 -2.29 17.68 -21.69
CA GLY A 900 -1.15 17.95 -22.57
C GLY A 900 0.20 17.84 -21.89
N ALA A 901 1.27 18.17 -22.60
CA ALA A 901 2.63 18.24 -22.04
C ALA A 901 3.43 19.47 -22.53
N PRO A 902 2.90 20.71 -22.37
CA PRO A 902 3.60 21.92 -22.83
C PRO A 902 4.97 22.11 -22.17
N HIS A 903 5.14 21.67 -20.92
CA HIS A 903 6.39 21.74 -20.16
C HIS A 903 7.50 20.82 -20.69
N LEU A 904 7.18 19.85 -21.55
CA LEU A 904 8.16 18.98 -22.21
C LEU A 904 8.52 19.45 -23.63
N ARG A 905 7.87 20.52 -24.12
CA ARG A 905 8.13 21.07 -25.46
C ARG A 905 9.33 22.02 -25.41
N THR A 906 10.22 21.85 -26.38
CA THR A 906 11.34 22.77 -26.59
C THR A 906 10.86 24.11 -27.19
N ALA A 907 11.55 25.20 -26.85
CA ALA A 907 11.33 26.51 -27.46
C ALA A 907 11.54 26.50 -28.99
N ALA A 908 12.32 25.55 -29.52
CA ALA A 908 12.51 25.37 -30.96
C ALA A 908 11.20 25.13 -31.71
N ALA A 909 10.16 24.60 -31.05
CA ALA A 909 8.84 24.39 -31.66
C ALA A 909 8.10 25.69 -32.01
N ASN A 910 8.54 26.82 -31.47
CA ASN A 910 7.95 28.15 -31.72
C ASN A 910 8.79 28.99 -32.69
N LEU A 911 9.91 28.46 -33.21
CA LEU A 911 10.78 29.18 -34.13
C LEU A 911 10.39 28.90 -35.59
N THR A 912 10.46 29.92 -36.43
CA THR A 912 10.48 29.71 -37.88
C THR A 912 11.78 29.01 -38.31
N TRP A 913 11.77 28.38 -39.49
CA TRP A 913 12.92 27.61 -39.96
C TRP A 913 14.21 28.44 -40.06
N TYR A 914 14.15 29.71 -40.45
CA TYR A 914 15.33 30.58 -40.57
C TYR A 914 15.87 31.00 -39.20
N GLN A 915 14.99 31.20 -38.20
CA GLN A 915 15.38 31.44 -36.81
C GLN A 915 16.00 30.21 -36.16
N TYR A 916 15.45 29.01 -36.43
CA TYR A 916 16.01 27.76 -35.92
C TYR A 916 17.46 27.53 -36.37
N PHE A 917 17.78 27.89 -37.62
CA PHE A 917 19.13 27.81 -38.18
C PHE A 917 19.97 29.10 -37.99
N LEU A 918 19.45 30.10 -37.26
CA LEU A 918 20.10 31.40 -37.04
C LEU A 918 20.53 32.11 -38.33
N LEU A 919 19.79 31.91 -39.44
CA LEU A 919 20.14 32.51 -40.74
C LEU A 919 19.95 34.03 -40.73
N ASP A 920 19.02 34.53 -39.92
CA ASP A 920 18.84 35.94 -39.62
C ASP A 920 20.07 36.54 -38.91
N VAL A 921 20.61 35.87 -37.90
CA VAL A 921 21.82 36.28 -37.17
C VAL A 921 23.06 36.19 -38.06
N ILE A 922 23.22 35.11 -38.83
CA ILE A 922 24.33 34.95 -39.79
C ILE A 922 24.24 36.04 -40.86
N GLY A 923 23.04 36.31 -41.37
CA GLY A 923 22.80 37.40 -42.33
C GLY A 923 23.23 38.76 -41.79
N LEU A 924 22.92 39.07 -40.53
CA LEU A 924 23.39 40.28 -39.86
C LEU A 924 24.92 40.33 -39.73
N PHE A 925 25.56 39.21 -39.38
CA PHE A 925 27.03 39.15 -39.27
C PHE A 925 27.71 39.38 -40.63
N ILE A 926 27.20 38.75 -41.70
CA ILE A 926 27.68 38.96 -43.07
C ILE A 926 27.54 40.44 -43.47
N LEU A 927 26.40 41.06 -43.14
CA LEU A 927 26.17 42.48 -43.40
C LEU A 927 27.21 43.36 -42.67
N ILE A 928 27.49 43.09 -41.39
CA ILE A 928 28.52 43.82 -40.61
C ILE A 928 29.89 43.70 -41.27
N VAL A 929 30.28 42.48 -41.69
CA VAL A 929 31.57 42.24 -42.37
C VAL A 929 31.63 43.00 -43.70
N ILE A 930 30.56 42.96 -44.52
CA ILE A 930 30.48 43.72 -45.78
C ILE A 930 30.63 45.22 -45.50
N CYS A 931 29.91 45.76 -44.52
CA CYS A 931 30.01 47.17 -44.13
C CYS A 931 31.44 47.55 -43.66
N ALA A 932 32.11 46.69 -42.89
CA ALA A 932 33.48 46.91 -42.45
C ALA A 932 34.47 46.91 -43.64
N VAL A 933 34.37 45.93 -44.55
CA VAL A 933 35.19 45.86 -45.76
C VAL A 933 34.97 47.07 -46.66
N LEU A 934 33.71 47.47 -46.89
CA LEU A 934 33.38 48.67 -47.66
C LEU A 934 33.91 49.95 -47.01
N SER A 935 33.81 50.07 -45.68
CA SER A 935 34.34 51.23 -44.93
C SER A 935 35.85 51.33 -45.05
N ILE A 936 36.57 50.19 -44.92
CA ILE A 936 38.01 50.11 -45.14
C ILE A 936 38.36 50.48 -46.58
N ALA A 937 37.65 49.96 -47.58
CA ALA A 937 37.87 50.28 -48.99
C ALA A 937 37.64 51.77 -49.30
N ILE A 938 36.63 52.40 -48.70
CA ILE A 938 36.37 53.85 -48.83
C ILE A 938 37.50 54.66 -48.17
N LEU A 939 37.94 54.28 -46.96
CA LEU A 939 39.09 54.90 -46.28
C LEU A 939 40.37 54.80 -47.10
N PHE A 940 40.68 53.63 -47.64
CA PHE A 940 41.81 53.43 -48.56
C PHE A 940 41.68 54.30 -49.80
N LYS A 941 40.49 54.37 -50.42
CA LYS A 941 40.25 55.26 -51.56
C LYS A 941 40.48 56.73 -51.21
N MET A 942 39.99 57.20 -50.05
CA MET A 942 40.18 58.57 -49.57
C MET A 942 41.64 58.91 -49.27
N LEU A 943 42.38 57.98 -48.65
CA LEU A 943 43.82 58.11 -48.41
C LEU A 943 44.60 58.12 -49.72
N TRP A 944 44.24 57.26 -50.67
CA TRP A 944 44.84 57.20 -52.01
C TRP A 944 44.61 58.48 -52.81
N THR A 945 43.38 59.02 -52.84
CA THR A 945 43.12 60.31 -53.49
C THR A 945 43.84 61.46 -52.79
N LYS A 946 43.96 61.46 -51.46
CA LYS A 946 44.80 62.45 -50.74
C LYS A 946 46.27 62.34 -51.15
N CYS A 947 46.84 61.12 -51.21
CA CYS A 947 48.23 60.91 -51.66
C CYS A 947 48.45 61.38 -53.10
N LEU A 948 47.53 61.09 -54.03
CA LEU A 948 47.59 61.57 -55.41
C LEU A 948 47.49 63.11 -55.48
N SER A 949 46.56 63.71 -54.73
CA SER A 949 46.44 65.18 -54.66
C SER A 949 47.67 65.86 -54.05
N HIS A 950 48.35 65.18 -53.11
CA HIS A 950 49.60 65.68 -52.52
C HIS A 950 50.77 65.53 -53.50
N GLN A 951 50.86 64.44 -54.27
CA GLN A 951 51.84 64.30 -55.35
C GLN A 951 51.64 65.35 -56.45
N ASP A 952 50.39 65.64 -56.82
CA ASP A 952 50.06 66.71 -57.79
C ASP A 952 50.38 68.10 -57.23
N PHE A 953 50.18 68.34 -55.93
CA PHE A 953 50.59 69.56 -55.24
C PHE A 953 52.12 69.73 -55.19
N VAL A 954 52.86 68.66 -54.91
CA VAL A 954 54.34 68.68 -54.89
C VAL A 954 54.91 68.85 -56.30
N LYS A 955 54.27 68.29 -57.33
CA LYS A 955 54.65 68.51 -58.74
C LYS A 955 54.36 69.93 -59.24
N LYS A 956 53.34 70.62 -58.72
CA LYS A 956 53.02 72.01 -59.08
C LYS A 956 53.91 73.05 -58.38
N ASN A 957 54.56 72.68 -57.27
CA ASN A 957 55.40 73.56 -56.46
C ASN A 957 56.92 73.26 -56.60
N LYS A 958 57.30 72.49 -57.62
CA LYS A 958 58.67 72.39 -58.17
C LYS A 958 58.64 72.99 -59.55
#